data_AF-A0A8J7S3P4-F1
#
_entry.id   AF-A0A8J7S3P4-F1
#
_cell.length_a   1.000
_cell.length_b   1.000
_cell.length_c   1.000
_cell.angle_alpha   90.00
_cell.angle_beta   90.00
_cell.angle_gamma   90.00
#
_symmetry.space_group_name_H-M   'P 1'
#
loop_
_entity.id
_entity.type
_entity.pdbx_description
1 polymer ?
#
loop_
_entity_poly.entity_id
_entity_poly.type
_entity_poly.pdbx_seq_one_letter_code
_entity_poly.pdbx_strand_id
1 'polypeptide(L)'
;MRIHGGGSRNNDIKSFRLYARGQYDFENRFNYQFFAGAEDKAENKPLDTFNRLLMRTNGNLRDYLNDIAAHRLMEPAYAGSQRSKAMHHMINGEYWGLVYLRDRFDRFHIRYNYGVHEDNVVMIQGPYGENHPGRVEEGYPEDFVLYLDMYRHAVDNDLSDPDHYAGMTEKLDIMSYIDFNVVFIYLGNVDWYGSRHFRLWRARDTGEGPYEDGRWRYLVWDFDEAGLKRNLEYDLLYNAISPEGGGEPPYDFGGADRTALLRNLLENQEFYHLFLNRFADLMNTTFNKDHVRSVVQQEYDRIAYMIPFHEDRWAYPLTTRNSADDFIEYGNRRPEIQRQHIIDNFDLQDDYVLKLDASGDRHGSITVNTITVEPGVEGAGDELYPWHGHYFTGIPVTLEAEPEPGFEFSHWEGVDGSEAEKRRITIDPEEDTALKAVFIPDGEERFPDPCQLANTDCRFGYWSPDTSVAVYPDNMAFVYMEEENGGPQTPVAGFTEGGYNQQLGTRINGLGENGLAMVNAPSGDDEEMYPENRLGGVLFALDTRTDDNYELSWTGGTVQPGTGIYSWRLQYRIGDEGEFRDVTDENGNPVQYEAESEAGHELEQTVRLPDDMHDRPYVQLLWRYGLSDDEVQPDTLEADKLRLDNIHFRSVTNGDRDDKPERVKLHQNYPNPFNDITTIQFDIPEQQQVRIDVYDVTGRHVQTLLDRVMDPGNHTVYFRARELASGVLLYRLRTESYQQTRTMMLVQ
;
A
#
# COMPACT_ATOMS: atom_id res chain seq x y z
N MET A 1 37.54 -10.25 -3.09
CA MET A 1 37.51 -9.40 -1.88
C MET A 1 38.66 -8.39 -1.91
N ARG A 2 38.44 -7.16 -1.44
CA ARG A 2 39.48 -6.11 -1.28
C ARG A 2 39.22 -5.32 0.00
N ILE A 3 40.25 -4.88 0.71
CA ILE A 3 40.09 -4.02 1.89
C ILE A 3 39.43 -2.67 1.50
N HIS A 4 38.56 -2.18 2.37
CA HIS A 4 37.83 -0.91 2.26
C HIS A 4 38.21 0.06 3.40
N GLY A 5 37.90 1.35 3.24
CA GLY A 5 38.13 2.38 4.25
C GLY A 5 39.30 3.30 3.94
N GLY A 6 39.39 4.41 4.68
CA GLY A 6 40.57 5.29 4.73
C GLY A 6 41.39 4.96 5.97
N GLY A 7 40.99 5.54 7.12
CA GLY A 7 41.59 5.26 8.43
C GLY A 7 41.30 3.86 8.96
N SER A 8 40.08 3.35 8.74
CA SER A 8 39.65 2.03 9.26
C SER A 8 40.43 0.84 8.72
N ARG A 9 41.28 1.01 7.69
CA ARG A 9 42.21 -0.03 7.24
C ARG A 9 43.25 -0.41 8.29
N ASN A 10 43.52 0.49 9.22
CA ASN A 10 44.47 0.28 10.31
C ASN A 10 43.88 -0.55 11.46
N ASN A 11 42.56 -0.72 11.51
CA ASN A 11 41.85 -1.47 12.56
C ASN A 11 42.06 -2.96 12.38
N ASP A 12 42.09 -3.76 13.46
CA ASP A 12 42.33 -5.20 13.37
C ASP A 12 41.25 -5.92 12.55
N ILE A 13 39.98 -5.67 12.87
CA ILE A 13 38.83 -6.04 12.03
C ILE A 13 38.82 -5.17 10.76
N LYS A 14 38.67 -5.80 9.60
CA LYS A 14 38.74 -5.11 8.30
C LYS A 14 37.36 -5.02 7.66
N SER A 15 37.08 -3.86 7.06
CA SER A 15 36.00 -3.71 6.07
C SER A 15 36.43 -4.26 4.70
N PHE A 16 35.49 -4.86 3.98
CA PHE A 16 35.74 -5.53 2.70
C PHE A 16 34.77 -5.11 1.60
N ARG A 17 35.31 -4.75 0.44
CA ARG A 17 34.59 -4.72 -0.82
C ARG A 17 34.55 -6.12 -1.42
N LEU A 18 33.35 -6.59 -1.70
CA LEU A 18 33.08 -7.83 -2.37
C LEU A 18 32.82 -7.55 -3.85
N TYR A 19 33.39 -8.42 -4.69
CA TYR A 19 33.24 -8.36 -6.13
C TYR A 19 32.94 -9.78 -6.58
N ALA A 20 31.77 -9.99 -7.17
CA ALA A 20 31.51 -11.19 -7.91
C ALA A 20 32.48 -11.23 -9.10
N ARG A 21 33.07 -12.40 -9.38
CA ARG A 21 34.07 -12.58 -10.42
C ARG A 21 33.81 -13.88 -11.16
N GLY A 22 33.81 -13.81 -12.49
CA GLY A 22 33.78 -14.95 -13.42
C GLY A 22 34.77 -16.07 -13.11
N GLN A 23 35.86 -15.77 -12.40
CA GLN A 23 36.88 -16.75 -11.99
C GLN A 23 36.42 -17.69 -10.86
N TYR A 24 35.34 -17.37 -10.15
CA TYR A 24 34.81 -18.17 -9.03
C TYR A 24 33.42 -18.71 -9.32
N ASP A 25 32.62 -17.96 -10.08
CA ASP A 25 31.29 -18.32 -10.54
C ASP A 25 31.10 -17.73 -11.94
N PHE A 26 30.64 -18.54 -12.90
CA PHE A 26 30.48 -18.15 -14.30
C PHE A 26 29.45 -17.02 -14.47
N GLU A 27 28.52 -16.87 -13.53
CA GLU A 27 27.49 -15.83 -13.60
C GLU A 27 28.02 -14.43 -13.27
N ASN A 28 29.19 -14.34 -12.61
CA ASN A 28 29.78 -13.06 -12.22
C ASN A 28 28.83 -12.17 -11.37
N ARG A 29 27.93 -12.82 -10.60
CA ARG A 29 26.98 -12.22 -9.65
C ARG A 29 27.01 -13.01 -8.33
N PHE A 30 26.50 -12.40 -7.26
CA PHE A 30 26.09 -13.09 -6.04
C PHE A 30 24.60 -13.37 -6.16
N ASN A 31 24.19 -14.63 -6.26
CA ASN A 31 22.79 -15.03 -6.42
C ASN A 31 22.15 -15.28 -5.07
N TYR A 32 21.78 -14.18 -4.41
CA TYR A 32 21.10 -14.22 -3.13
C TYR A 32 20.39 -12.89 -2.87
N GLN A 33 19.14 -12.96 -2.38
CA GLN A 33 18.39 -11.80 -1.94
C GLN A 33 18.90 -11.32 -0.56
N PHE A 34 19.92 -10.46 -0.56
CA PHE A 34 20.51 -9.97 0.69
C PHE A 34 19.57 -9.04 1.47
N PHE A 35 18.82 -8.21 0.74
CA PHE A 35 17.88 -7.23 1.28
C PHE A 35 16.46 -7.64 0.88
N ALA A 36 15.62 -7.96 1.87
CA ALA A 36 14.25 -8.39 1.62
C ALA A 36 13.42 -7.26 1.00
N GLY A 37 12.54 -7.59 0.06
CA GLY A 37 11.70 -6.60 -0.64
C GLY A 37 12.45 -5.67 -1.60
N ALA A 38 13.77 -5.80 -1.73
CA ALA A 38 14.53 -5.02 -2.70
C ALA A 38 14.20 -5.45 -4.14
N GLU A 39 14.14 -4.47 -5.05
CA GLU A 39 13.88 -4.67 -6.48
C GLU A 39 15.04 -4.12 -7.32
N ASP A 40 15.27 -4.73 -8.49
CA ASP A 40 16.08 -4.16 -9.55
C ASP A 40 15.14 -3.30 -10.42
N LYS A 41 15.07 -2.01 -10.12
CA LYS A 41 14.17 -1.08 -10.81
C LYS A 41 14.47 -0.97 -12.31
N ALA A 42 15.68 -1.29 -12.76
CA ALA A 42 15.99 -1.28 -14.20
C ALA A 42 15.37 -2.46 -14.95
N GLU A 43 15.05 -3.55 -14.25
CA GLU A 43 14.45 -4.76 -14.83
C GLU A 43 13.04 -5.05 -14.31
N ASN A 44 12.53 -4.23 -13.39
CA ASN A 44 11.24 -4.40 -12.73
C ASN A 44 11.04 -5.82 -12.17
N LYS A 45 12.03 -6.29 -11.40
CA LYS A 45 12.04 -7.64 -10.81
C LYS A 45 12.63 -7.62 -9.40
N PRO A 46 12.41 -8.66 -8.58
CA PRO A 46 13.10 -8.80 -7.30
C PRO A 46 14.63 -8.74 -7.43
N LEU A 47 15.30 -8.02 -6.54
CA LEU A 47 16.76 -7.91 -6.49
C LEU A 47 17.36 -9.10 -5.74
N ASP A 48 17.55 -10.18 -6.47
CA ASP A 48 18.12 -11.43 -6.00
C ASP A 48 19.57 -11.67 -6.48
N THR A 49 20.12 -10.74 -7.26
CA THR A 49 21.49 -10.84 -7.80
C THR A 49 22.28 -9.54 -7.64
N PHE A 50 23.55 -9.65 -7.21
CA PHE A 50 24.41 -8.48 -6.95
C PHE A 50 25.80 -8.61 -7.59
N ASN A 51 26.35 -7.54 -8.17
CA ASN A 51 27.74 -7.55 -8.67
C ASN A 51 28.75 -7.28 -7.56
N ARG A 52 28.40 -6.37 -6.67
CA ARG A 52 29.32 -5.77 -5.71
C ARG A 52 28.56 -5.46 -4.44
N LEU A 53 29.20 -5.74 -3.33
CA LEU A 53 28.67 -5.50 -1.99
C LEU A 53 29.78 -4.90 -1.13
N LEU A 54 29.40 -4.22 -0.08
CA LEU A 54 30.30 -3.69 0.93
C LEU A 54 30.01 -4.36 2.27
N MET A 55 30.97 -5.08 2.82
CA MET A 55 30.95 -5.46 4.24
C MET A 55 31.71 -4.40 5.01
N ARG A 56 30.99 -3.56 5.74
CA ARG A 56 31.55 -2.44 6.49
C ARG A 56 31.54 -2.73 7.99
N THR A 57 32.69 -2.51 8.59
CA THR A 57 32.87 -2.32 10.03
C THR A 57 32.73 -0.82 10.31
N ASN A 58 32.15 -0.43 11.44
CA ASN A 58 32.02 0.99 11.78
C ASN A 58 33.43 1.64 11.95
N GLY A 59 33.57 2.92 11.59
CA GLY A 59 34.82 3.68 11.71
C GLY A 59 35.34 3.82 13.14
N ASN A 60 34.46 3.98 14.14
CA ASN A 60 34.79 4.17 15.56
C ASN A 60 35.10 2.84 16.29
N LEU A 61 34.88 1.68 15.66
CA LEU A 61 35.02 0.31 16.21
C LEU A 61 34.20 -0.02 17.47
N ARG A 62 33.79 0.96 18.27
CA ARG A 62 33.07 0.74 19.53
C ARG A 62 31.57 0.95 19.38
N ASP A 63 31.17 1.84 18.49
CA ASP A 63 29.79 2.00 18.07
C ASP A 63 29.55 1.25 16.76
N TYR A 64 28.37 0.67 16.58
CA TYR A 64 27.91 -0.02 15.38
C TYR A 64 26.49 0.42 14.98
N LEU A 65 25.93 1.41 15.66
CA LEU A 65 24.53 1.79 15.53
C LEU A 65 24.32 3.14 14.84
N ASN A 66 25.05 4.20 15.19
CA ASN A 66 24.70 5.56 14.76
C ASN A 66 24.56 5.72 13.25
N ASP A 67 25.57 5.27 12.49
CA ASP A 67 25.55 5.39 11.02
C ASP A 67 24.40 4.60 10.40
N ILE A 68 24.05 3.46 10.98
CA ILE A 68 22.96 2.62 10.50
C ILE A 68 21.62 3.22 10.85
N ALA A 69 21.43 3.65 12.09
CA ALA A 69 20.22 4.30 12.55
C ALA A 69 19.96 5.58 11.73
N ALA A 70 20.99 6.41 11.49
CA ALA A 70 20.88 7.59 10.63
C ALA A 70 20.41 7.25 9.21
N HIS A 71 20.98 6.19 8.60
CA HIS A 71 20.53 5.72 7.29
C HIS A 71 19.11 5.19 7.29
N ARG A 72 18.70 4.49 8.35
CA ARG A 72 17.34 3.96 8.50
C ARG A 72 16.28 5.04 8.66
N LEU A 73 16.58 6.06 9.47
CA LEU A 73 15.70 7.22 9.65
C LEU A 73 15.42 7.89 8.30
N MET A 74 16.46 8.09 7.49
CA MET A 74 16.28 8.77 6.21
C MET A 74 15.70 7.93 5.08
N GLU A 75 15.78 6.60 5.16
CA GLU A 75 15.44 5.69 4.05
C GLU A 75 14.07 5.99 3.40
N PRO A 76 13.04 6.35 4.17
CA PRO A 76 11.69 6.57 3.63
C PRO A 76 11.51 7.95 3.00
N ALA A 77 12.19 8.98 3.50
CA ALA A 77 12.11 10.33 2.97
C ALA A 77 13.18 10.66 1.91
N TYR A 78 14.31 9.95 1.91
CA TYR A 78 15.47 10.28 1.11
C TYR A 78 16.10 9.04 0.46
N ALA A 79 15.93 8.95 -0.86
CA ALA A 79 16.47 7.86 -1.68
C ALA A 79 18.00 7.78 -1.70
N GLY A 80 18.72 8.84 -1.27
CA GLY A 80 20.18 8.87 -1.24
C GLY A 80 20.83 8.15 -0.05
N SER A 81 20.03 7.42 0.74
CA SER A 81 20.48 6.55 1.84
C SER A 81 21.04 5.20 1.35
N GLN A 82 21.63 4.41 2.26
CA GLN A 82 22.29 3.16 1.93
C GLN A 82 21.68 1.96 2.66
N ARG A 83 21.10 1.04 1.88
CA ARG A 83 20.59 -0.25 2.37
C ARG A 83 21.67 -1.00 3.15
N SER A 84 21.30 -1.46 4.34
CA SER A 84 22.22 -2.09 5.28
C SER A 84 21.60 -3.31 5.97
N LYS A 85 22.42 -4.30 6.33
CA LYS A 85 22.00 -5.50 7.05
C LYS A 85 23.10 -6.00 7.98
N ALA A 86 22.80 -6.15 9.26
CA ALA A 86 23.72 -6.72 10.24
C ALA A 86 23.99 -8.20 9.94
N MET A 87 25.26 -8.62 10.04
CA MET A 87 25.69 -9.99 9.73
C MET A 87 26.78 -10.46 10.71
N HIS A 88 26.75 -11.75 11.04
CA HIS A 88 27.92 -12.43 11.58
C HIS A 88 28.94 -12.63 10.47
N HIS A 89 30.15 -12.11 10.65
CA HIS A 89 31.23 -12.29 9.70
C HIS A 89 32.04 -13.54 10.06
N MET A 90 32.20 -14.44 9.09
CA MET A 90 33.04 -15.64 9.19
C MET A 90 34.10 -15.62 8.10
N ILE A 91 35.36 -15.86 8.45
CA ILE A 91 36.46 -16.05 7.48
C ILE A 91 37.08 -17.42 7.72
N ASN A 92 37.06 -18.28 6.69
CA ASN A 92 37.59 -19.66 6.75
C ASN A 92 37.04 -20.48 7.95
N GLY A 93 35.78 -20.27 8.32
CA GLY A 93 35.12 -20.95 9.43
C GLY A 93 35.38 -20.34 10.81
N GLU A 94 36.21 -19.29 10.92
CA GLU A 94 36.44 -18.54 12.15
C GLU A 94 35.51 -17.32 12.23
N TYR A 95 34.94 -17.04 13.39
CA TYR A 95 34.19 -15.82 13.64
C TYR A 95 35.11 -14.58 13.69
N TRP A 96 34.75 -13.55 12.93
CA TRP A 96 35.50 -12.32 12.75
C TRP A 96 34.77 -11.07 13.25
N GLY A 97 33.55 -11.18 13.76
CA GLY A 97 32.80 -10.09 14.38
C GLY A 97 31.50 -9.73 13.66
N LEU A 98 30.71 -8.88 14.31
CA LEU A 98 29.61 -8.13 13.71
C LEU A 98 30.11 -7.20 12.59
N VAL A 99 29.46 -7.24 11.44
CA VAL A 99 29.63 -6.30 10.32
C VAL A 99 28.27 -5.94 9.72
N TYR A 100 28.19 -4.82 9.01
CA TYR A 100 27.04 -4.51 8.17
C TYR A 100 27.36 -4.81 6.71
N LEU A 101 26.54 -5.65 6.09
CA LEU A 101 26.48 -5.78 4.64
C LEU A 101 25.68 -4.62 4.08
N ARG A 102 26.21 -3.96 3.05
CA ARG A 102 25.63 -2.79 2.42
C ARG A 102 25.70 -2.88 0.91
N ASP A 103 24.78 -2.16 0.28
CA ASP A 103 24.99 -1.72 -1.09
C ASP A 103 26.31 -0.95 -1.20
N ARG A 104 26.92 -1.03 -2.37
CA ARG A 104 28.05 -0.18 -2.69
C ARG A 104 27.57 0.92 -3.62
N PHE A 105 27.71 2.18 -3.20
CA PHE A 105 27.54 3.31 -4.11
C PHE A 105 28.54 3.24 -5.26
N ASP A 106 28.03 2.75 -6.38
CA ASP A 106 28.62 2.73 -7.69
C ASP A 106 27.47 2.63 -8.71
N ARG A 107 27.81 2.48 -9.98
CA ARG A 107 26.82 2.40 -11.07
C ARG A 107 25.77 1.29 -10.92
N PHE A 108 26.06 0.21 -10.20
CA PHE A 108 25.07 -0.86 -9.99
C PHE A 108 24.05 -0.46 -8.92
N HIS A 109 24.47 0.26 -7.88
CA HIS A 109 23.52 0.83 -6.92
C HIS A 109 22.55 1.80 -7.60
N ILE A 110 23.03 2.60 -8.57
CA ILE A 110 22.17 3.48 -9.35
C ILE A 110 21.17 2.68 -10.18
N ARG A 111 21.63 1.63 -10.88
CA ARG A 111 20.74 0.70 -11.60
C ARG A 111 19.62 0.17 -10.71
N TYR A 112 19.99 -0.42 -9.57
CA TYR A 112 19.03 -1.10 -8.71
C TYR A 112 18.00 -0.15 -8.12
N ASN A 113 18.42 1.05 -7.68
CA ASN A 113 17.55 1.96 -6.91
C ASN A 113 16.87 3.04 -7.76
N TYR A 114 17.35 3.29 -8.98
CA TYR A 114 16.87 4.38 -9.85
C TYR A 114 16.64 3.95 -11.30
N GLY A 115 16.85 2.69 -11.67
CA GLY A 115 16.53 2.19 -13.01
C GLY A 115 17.45 2.68 -14.14
N VAL A 116 18.47 3.49 -13.85
CA VAL A 116 19.41 3.99 -14.86
C VAL A 116 20.43 2.91 -15.21
N HIS A 117 20.60 2.62 -16.49
CA HIS A 117 21.54 1.60 -16.97
C HIS A 117 22.97 1.91 -16.51
N GLU A 118 23.74 0.90 -16.07
CA GLU A 118 25.03 1.11 -15.40
C GLU A 118 26.09 1.84 -16.27
N ASP A 119 26.01 1.70 -17.60
CA ASP A 119 26.92 2.39 -18.53
C ASP A 119 26.55 3.87 -18.74
N ASN A 120 25.35 4.29 -18.34
CA ASN A 120 24.85 5.66 -18.43
C ASN A 120 25.08 6.46 -17.13
N VAL A 121 25.86 5.96 -16.17
CA VAL A 121 26.04 6.63 -14.87
C VAL A 121 27.32 7.46 -14.83
N VAL A 122 27.20 8.73 -14.45
CA VAL A 122 28.32 9.57 -13.99
C VAL A 122 28.21 9.72 -12.48
N MET A 123 29.31 9.52 -11.76
CA MET A 123 29.37 9.66 -10.31
C MET A 123 30.64 10.38 -9.86
N ILE A 124 30.50 11.42 -9.04
CA ILE A 124 31.59 12.25 -8.55
C ILE A 124 31.63 12.20 -7.02
N GLN A 125 32.80 11.92 -6.46
CA GLN A 125 33.02 11.95 -5.02
C GLN A 125 33.30 13.37 -4.52
N GLY A 126 32.43 13.88 -3.64
CA GLY A 126 32.66 15.06 -2.80
C GLY A 126 33.15 16.36 -3.47
N PRO A 127 32.58 16.82 -4.60
CA PRO A 127 32.93 18.12 -5.18
C PRO A 127 32.20 19.26 -4.44
N TYR A 128 32.91 20.36 -4.15
CA TYR A 128 32.33 21.58 -3.55
C TYR A 128 32.42 22.82 -4.43
N GLY A 129 33.07 22.70 -5.59
CA GLY A 129 33.26 23.81 -6.51
C GLY A 129 34.56 23.67 -7.26
N GLU A 130 35.00 24.75 -7.88
CA GLU A 130 36.19 24.76 -8.73
C GLU A 130 37.49 24.54 -7.94
N ASN A 131 37.59 25.09 -6.72
CA ASN A 131 38.80 25.01 -5.90
C ASN A 131 38.89 23.72 -5.09
N HIS A 132 37.77 23.01 -4.97
CA HIS A 132 37.66 21.74 -4.28
C HIS A 132 37.06 20.68 -5.22
N PRO A 133 37.78 20.32 -6.30
CA PRO A 133 37.26 19.39 -7.28
C PRO A 133 37.15 17.99 -6.66
N GLY A 134 35.99 17.37 -6.88
CA GLY A 134 35.78 15.97 -6.56
C GLY A 134 36.51 15.04 -7.53
N ARG A 135 36.37 13.73 -7.33
CA ARG A 135 36.90 12.72 -8.27
C ARG A 135 35.75 12.00 -8.98
N VAL A 136 35.78 11.95 -10.31
CA VAL A 136 34.88 11.07 -11.09
C VAL A 136 35.23 9.61 -10.75
N GLU A 137 34.29 8.89 -10.13
CA GLU A 137 34.44 7.49 -9.72
C GLU A 137 33.80 6.51 -10.71
N GLU A 138 32.71 6.90 -11.35
CA GLU A 138 32.08 6.20 -12.47
C GLU A 138 31.84 7.22 -13.60
N GLY A 139 32.11 6.83 -14.84
CA GLY A 139 32.19 7.72 -16.00
C GLY A 139 33.62 8.00 -16.46
N TYR A 140 33.80 9.05 -17.26
CA TYR A 140 35.07 9.52 -17.81
C TYR A 140 35.56 10.77 -17.06
N PRO A 141 36.87 10.97 -16.91
CA PRO A 141 37.41 12.16 -16.24
C PRO A 141 36.86 13.50 -16.78
N GLU A 142 36.58 13.57 -18.08
CA GLU A 142 36.07 14.75 -18.76
C GLU A 142 34.65 15.13 -18.30
N ASP A 143 33.88 14.19 -17.75
CA ASP A 143 32.50 14.42 -17.29
C ASP A 143 32.41 15.37 -16.10
N PHE A 144 33.53 15.67 -15.45
CA PHE A 144 33.59 16.69 -14.42
C PHE A 144 33.11 18.06 -14.96
N VAL A 145 33.19 18.30 -16.27
CA VAL A 145 32.64 19.51 -16.90
C VAL A 145 31.12 19.65 -16.71
N LEU A 146 30.38 18.53 -16.60
CA LEU A 146 28.94 18.53 -16.37
C LEU A 146 28.58 19.01 -14.95
N TYR A 147 29.46 18.77 -13.97
CA TYR A 147 29.31 19.32 -12.63
C TYR A 147 29.68 20.80 -12.63
N LEU A 148 30.79 21.16 -13.29
CA LEU A 148 31.21 22.56 -13.39
C LEU A 148 30.17 23.43 -14.08
N ASP A 149 29.47 22.92 -15.10
CA ASP A 149 28.35 23.62 -15.75
C ASP A 149 27.23 23.96 -14.76
N MET A 150 26.78 22.98 -13.95
CA MET A 150 25.78 23.19 -12.90
C MET A 150 26.28 24.15 -11.81
N TYR A 151 27.50 23.95 -11.33
CA TYR A 151 28.07 24.79 -10.27
C TYR A 151 28.24 26.23 -10.74
N ARG A 152 28.80 26.47 -11.93
CA ARG A 152 28.94 27.81 -12.53
C ARG A 152 27.60 28.46 -12.77
N HIS A 153 26.59 27.70 -13.21
CA HIS A 153 25.25 28.24 -13.34
C HIS A 153 24.74 28.83 -12.02
N ALA A 154 25.01 28.16 -10.89
CA ALA A 154 24.62 28.65 -9.58
C ALA A 154 25.46 29.84 -9.06
N VAL A 155 26.76 29.93 -9.42
CA VAL A 155 27.66 30.97 -8.86
C VAL A 155 27.91 32.16 -9.76
N ASP A 156 27.72 32.02 -11.06
CA ASP A 156 27.94 33.09 -12.04
C ASP A 156 26.65 33.84 -12.42
N ASN A 157 25.48 33.32 -12.04
CA ASN A 157 24.17 33.97 -12.26
C ASN A 157 23.53 34.39 -10.93
N ASP A 158 22.64 35.39 -11.00
CA ASP A 158 21.76 35.80 -9.89
C ASP A 158 20.56 34.86 -9.85
N LEU A 159 20.49 33.98 -8.84
CA LEU A 159 19.42 32.99 -8.70
C LEU A 159 18.13 33.58 -8.10
N SER A 160 18.13 34.83 -7.62
CA SER A 160 16.87 35.52 -7.29
C SER A 160 16.02 35.76 -8.55
N ASP A 161 16.63 35.71 -9.75
CA ASP A 161 15.93 35.72 -11.03
C ASP A 161 15.27 34.35 -11.31
N PRO A 162 13.94 34.29 -11.52
CA PRO A 162 13.22 33.05 -11.80
C PRO A 162 13.73 32.27 -13.01
N ASP A 163 14.23 32.92 -14.06
CA ASP A 163 14.73 32.24 -15.27
C ASP A 163 16.07 31.54 -14.99
N HIS A 164 16.95 32.18 -14.22
CA HIS A 164 18.20 31.54 -13.77
C HIS A 164 17.91 30.40 -12.80
N TYR A 165 16.96 30.57 -11.87
CA TYR A 165 16.55 29.49 -10.99
C TYR A 165 15.93 28.31 -11.76
N ALA A 166 15.06 28.56 -12.73
CA ALA A 166 14.51 27.53 -13.61
C ALA A 166 15.63 26.73 -14.32
N GLY A 167 16.64 27.42 -14.87
CA GLY A 167 17.82 26.78 -15.46
C GLY A 167 18.63 25.92 -14.46
N MET A 168 18.52 26.20 -13.16
CA MET A 168 19.13 25.37 -12.11
C MET A 168 18.33 24.08 -11.87
N THR A 169 17.00 24.14 -11.91
CA THR A 169 16.12 22.96 -11.77
C THR A 169 16.29 21.93 -12.90
N GLU A 170 16.75 22.37 -14.07
CA GLU A 170 17.11 21.49 -15.19
C GLU A 170 18.43 20.73 -14.96
N LYS A 171 19.29 21.23 -14.07
CA LYS A 171 20.64 20.68 -13.82
C LYS A 171 20.75 19.93 -12.50
N LEU A 172 19.89 20.27 -11.53
CA LEU A 172 19.93 19.77 -10.17
C LEU A 172 18.53 19.30 -9.75
N ASP A 173 18.47 18.11 -9.17
CA ASP A 173 17.28 17.66 -8.46
C ASP A 173 17.21 18.41 -7.12
N ILE A 174 16.36 19.43 -7.07
CA ILE A 174 16.26 20.37 -5.94
C ILE A 174 15.91 19.63 -4.64
N MET A 175 14.95 18.71 -4.67
CA MET A 175 14.58 17.93 -3.49
C MET A 175 15.73 17.06 -2.99
N SER A 176 16.44 16.36 -3.90
CA SER A 176 17.63 15.59 -3.51
C SER A 176 18.71 16.46 -2.86
N TYR A 177 18.84 17.73 -3.26
CA TYR A 177 19.81 18.65 -2.68
C TYR A 177 19.37 19.19 -1.33
N ILE A 178 18.09 19.54 -1.18
CA ILE A 178 17.51 19.98 0.09
C ILE A 178 17.66 18.87 1.13
N ASP A 179 17.22 17.65 0.82
CA ASP A 179 17.29 16.52 1.75
C ASP A 179 18.74 16.20 2.15
N PHE A 180 19.69 16.31 1.22
CA PHE A 180 21.13 16.20 1.50
C PHE A 180 21.61 17.23 2.53
N ASN A 181 21.21 18.50 2.41
CA ASN A 181 21.60 19.52 3.37
C ASN A 181 20.89 19.28 4.72
N VAL A 182 19.58 19.04 4.69
CA VAL A 182 18.76 18.85 5.89
C VAL A 182 19.27 17.69 6.73
N VAL A 183 19.61 16.53 6.14
CA VAL A 183 20.16 15.42 6.93
C VAL A 183 21.43 15.84 7.65
N PHE A 184 22.40 16.41 6.93
CA PHE A 184 23.69 16.70 7.54
C PHE A 184 23.55 17.72 8.65
N ILE A 185 22.74 18.76 8.43
CA ILE A 185 22.44 19.83 9.39
C ILE A 185 21.70 19.27 10.61
N TYR A 186 20.58 18.56 10.39
CA TYR A 186 19.73 18.06 11.46
C TYR A 186 20.48 17.05 12.32
N LEU A 187 21.18 16.09 11.71
CA LEU A 187 21.98 15.08 12.42
C LEU A 187 23.32 15.64 12.93
N GLY A 188 23.61 16.93 12.76
CA GLY A 188 24.81 17.56 13.32
C GLY A 188 26.13 16.93 12.86
N ASN A 189 26.17 16.30 11.68
CA ASN A 189 27.36 15.57 11.23
C ASN A 189 28.37 16.53 10.58
N VAL A 190 29.26 17.07 11.41
CA VAL A 190 30.26 18.08 11.02
C VAL A 190 31.36 17.59 10.07
N ASP A 191 31.52 16.28 9.88
CA ASP A 191 32.57 15.75 8.98
C ASP A 191 32.21 15.98 7.49
N TRP A 192 30.96 16.38 7.21
CA TRP A 192 30.45 16.60 5.86
C TRP A 192 30.94 17.85 5.15
N TYR A 193 31.70 18.76 5.79
CA TYR A 193 32.43 19.83 5.09
C TYR A 193 33.84 19.39 4.69
N GLY A 194 34.27 18.18 5.06
CA GLY A 194 35.48 17.56 4.54
C GLY A 194 35.27 16.91 3.17
N SER A 195 36.34 16.54 2.47
CA SER A 195 36.29 16.00 1.09
C SER A 195 35.61 14.61 0.89
N ARG A 196 34.75 14.10 1.80
CA ARG A 196 34.67 12.63 2.01
C ARG A 196 33.36 11.92 2.34
N HIS A 197 32.19 12.55 2.37
CA HIS A 197 30.98 11.87 2.92
C HIS A 197 29.72 11.94 2.05
N PHE A 198 29.86 12.37 0.80
CA PHE A 198 28.78 12.35 -0.19
C PHE A 198 29.31 12.14 -1.62
N ARG A 199 28.40 11.72 -2.51
CA ARG A 199 28.60 11.58 -3.95
C ARG A 199 27.50 12.33 -4.65
N LEU A 200 27.83 12.89 -5.81
CA LEU A 200 26.85 13.28 -6.80
C LEU A 200 26.77 12.20 -7.86
N TRP A 201 25.58 11.97 -8.41
CA TRP A 201 25.40 11.16 -9.59
C TRP A 201 24.36 11.76 -10.53
N ARG A 202 24.46 11.41 -11.81
CA ARG A 202 23.47 11.71 -12.85
C ARG A 202 23.50 10.64 -13.94
N ALA A 203 22.43 10.56 -14.73
CA ALA A 203 22.51 9.95 -16.06
C ALA A 203 23.38 10.81 -16.97
N ARG A 204 24.30 10.20 -17.72
CA ARG A 204 25.16 10.91 -18.69
C ARG A 204 24.30 11.47 -19.81
N ASP A 205 23.64 10.56 -20.52
CA ASP A 205 22.76 10.82 -21.65
C ASP A 205 21.30 10.76 -21.18
N THR A 206 20.47 11.66 -21.70
CA THR A 206 19.05 11.71 -21.32
C THR A 206 18.24 10.64 -22.04
N GLY A 207 17.18 10.14 -21.39
CA GLY A 207 16.36 9.04 -21.85
C GLY A 207 14.90 9.17 -21.41
N GLU A 208 14.14 8.09 -21.53
CA GLU A 208 12.71 8.05 -21.17
C GLU A 208 12.49 7.69 -19.70
N GLY A 209 13.50 7.14 -19.01
CA GLY A 209 13.40 6.79 -17.60
C GLY A 209 13.29 8.02 -16.69
N PRO A 210 12.60 7.91 -15.53
CA PRO A 210 12.34 9.05 -14.63
C PRO A 210 13.62 9.70 -14.05
N TYR A 211 14.73 8.96 -14.04
CA TYR A 211 16.04 9.42 -13.57
C TYR A 211 17.08 9.55 -14.69
N GLU A 212 16.65 9.40 -15.96
CA GLU A 212 17.46 9.67 -17.15
C GLU A 212 17.26 11.11 -17.64
N ASP A 213 17.10 12.05 -16.72
CA ASP A 213 16.83 13.47 -16.98
C ASP A 213 18.10 14.34 -16.98
N GLY A 214 19.26 13.75 -16.69
CA GLY A 214 20.54 14.45 -16.64
C GLY A 214 20.74 15.34 -15.41
N ARG A 215 19.82 15.33 -14.45
CA ARG A 215 19.93 16.11 -13.20
C ARG A 215 20.87 15.46 -12.20
N TRP A 216 21.66 16.29 -11.52
CA TRP A 216 22.51 15.85 -10.42
C TRP A 216 21.70 15.52 -9.17
N ARG A 217 22.06 14.43 -8.51
CA ARG A 217 21.47 13.93 -7.25
C ARG A 217 22.55 13.55 -6.27
N TYR A 218 22.22 13.63 -4.98
CA TYR A 218 23.17 13.41 -3.89
C TYR A 218 22.96 12.03 -3.27
N LEU A 219 24.05 11.39 -2.86
CA LEU A 219 24.09 10.19 -2.02
C LEU A 219 24.97 10.49 -0.80
N VAL A 220 24.58 10.04 0.38
CA VAL A 220 25.25 10.35 1.65
C VAL A 220 25.78 9.09 2.32
N TRP A 221 26.85 9.19 3.10
CA TRP A 221 27.30 8.11 3.99
C TRP A 221 28.12 8.67 5.15
N ASP A 222 28.46 7.82 6.12
CA ASP A 222 29.39 8.17 7.21
C ASP A 222 28.79 9.06 8.30
N PHE A 223 27.68 8.59 8.86
CA PHE A 223 27.03 9.17 10.03
C PHE A 223 27.55 8.54 11.34
N ASP A 224 28.77 7.98 11.33
CA ASP A 224 29.41 7.40 12.52
C ASP A 224 29.53 8.45 13.67
N GLU A 225 29.55 9.74 13.32
CA GLU A 225 29.66 10.90 14.22
C GLU A 225 28.37 11.73 14.32
N ALA A 226 27.26 11.28 13.73
CA ALA A 226 25.97 11.96 13.77
C ALA A 226 25.47 12.13 15.21
N GLY A 227 24.99 13.33 15.52
CA GLY A 227 24.27 13.71 16.73
C GLY A 227 25.08 13.68 18.04
N LEU A 228 26.24 13.02 18.08
CA LEU A 228 26.91 12.68 19.34
C LEU A 228 28.31 13.29 19.52
N LYS A 229 28.97 13.73 18.44
CA LYS A 229 30.33 14.29 18.54
C LYS A 229 30.36 15.75 18.99
N ARG A 230 29.34 16.51 18.58
CA ARG A 230 29.12 17.90 18.97
C ARG A 230 27.90 17.92 19.88
N ASN A 231 27.98 18.72 20.94
CA ASN A 231 26.86 18.92 21.83
C ASN A 231 25.56 19.16 21.02
N LEU A 232 24.44 18.69 21.54
CA LEU A 232 23.10 18.80 20.94
C LEU A 232 22.70 20.23 20.52
N GLU A 233 23.32 21.25 21.12
CA GLU A 233 23.14 22.69 20.83
C GLU A 233 23.98 23.20 19.63
N TYR A 234 24.77 22.35 18.96
CA TYR A 234 25.63 22.82 17.88
C TYR A 234 24.81 23.26 16.67
N ASP A 235 25.01 24.51 16.24
CA ASP A 235 24.37 25.08 15.07
C ASP A 235 25.17 24.77 13.80
N LEU A 236 24.74 23.72 13.11
CA LEU A 236 25.32 23.34 11.82
C LEU A 236 24.66 24.10 10.66
N LEU A 237 23.48 24.69 10.86
CA LEU A 237 22.79 25.48 9.85
C LEU A 237 23.56 26.78 9.58
N TYR A 238 23.99 27.46 10.64
CA TYR A 238 24.87 28.63 10.54
C TYR A 238 26.10 28.36 9.66
N ASN A 239 26.73 27.19 9.84
CA ASN A 239 27.88 26.81 9.03
C ASN A 239 27.51 26.51 7.56
N ALA A 240 26.32 25.97 7.31
CA ALA A 240 25.85 25.64 5.96
C ALA A 240 25.59 26.87 5.10
N ILE A 241 25.28 27.99 5.74
CA ILE A 241 24.98 29.25 5.07
C ILE A 241 26.07 30.32 5.30
N SER A 242 27.19 29.98 5.93
CA SER A 242 28.28 30.93 6.18
C SER A 242 29.00 31.31 4.88
N PRO A 243 29.17 32.61 4.59
CA PRO A 243 29.89 33.08 3.40
C PRO A 243 31.39 32.77 3.44
N GLU A 244 31.96 32.47 4.62
CA GLU A 244 33.36 32.09 4.80
C GLU A 244 33.64 30.61 4.43
N GLY A 245 32.59 29.80 4.22
CA GLY A 245 32.70 28.37 3.92
C GLY A 245 32.39 27.45 5.11
N GLY A 246 31.87 28.02 6.21
CA GLY A 246 31.43 27.28 7.40
C GLY A 246 32.56 26.88 8.36
N GLY A 247 32.16 26.72 9.63
CA GLY A 247 32.95 26.19 10.73
C GLY A 247 33.31 27.23 11.79
N GLU A 248 32.92 27.01 13.05
CA GLU A 248 33.53 27.71 14.18
C GLU A 248 34.86 27.06 14.59
N PRO A 249 35.86 27.84 15.05
CA PRO A 249 37.11 27.29 15.58
C PRO A 249 36.86 26.20 16.64
N PRO A 250 37.60 25.07 16.60
CA PRO A 250 38.78 24.82 15.76
C PRO A 250 38.49 24.08 14.44
N TYR A 251 37.24 24.06 13.95
CA TYR A 251 36.83 23.33 12.74
C TYR A 251 36.38 24.28 11.62
N ASP A 252 37.07 25.42 11.50
CA ASP A 252 36.99 26.29 10.32
C ASP A 252 37.49 25.49 9.12
N PHE A 253 36.55 25.06 8.27
CA PHE A 253 36.88 24.31 7.06
C PHE A 253 37.21 25.25 5.90
N GLY A 254 36.83 26.54 6.03
CA GLY A 254 37.03 27.59 5.06
C GLY A 254 36.53 27.26 3.65
N GLY A 255 36.63 28.25 2.78
CA GLY A 255 36.30 28.08 1.36
C GLY A 255 34.83 28.37 1.10
N ALA A 256 34.58 29.63 0.74
CA ALA A 256 33.26 30.14 0.39
C ALA A 256 32.55 29.30 -0.70
N ASP A 257 33.29 28.54 -1.51
CA ASP A 257 32.74 27.64 -2.52
C ASP A 257 31.95 26.47 -1.91
N ARG A 258 32.34 25.97 -0.72
CA ARG A 258 31.65 24.85 -0.05
C ARG A 258 30.20 25.12 0.31
N THR A 259 29.88 26.38 0.62
CA THR A 259 28.53 26.82 0.98
C THR A 259 27.86 27.60 -0.15
N ALA A 260 28.60 27.97 -1.21
CA ALA A 260 28.11 28.85 -2.27
C ALA A 260 26.83 28.32 -2.93
N LEU A 261 26.78 27.02 -3.21
CA LEU A 261 25.61 26.44 -3.86
C LEU A 261 24.32 26.63 -3.03
N LEU A 262 24.36 26.34 -1.73
CA LEU A 262 23.19 26.51 -0.85
C LEU A 262 22.87 28.00 -0.68
N ARG A 263 23.88 28.83 -0.39
CA ARG A 263 23.69 30.27 -0.18
C ARG A 263 23.04 30.95 -1.38
N ASN A 264 23.52 30.66 -2.59
CA ASN A 264 22.97 31.27 -3.80
C ASN A 264 21.56 30.75 -4.11
N LEU A 265 21.28 29.47 -3.87
CA LEU A 265 19.93 28.94 -4.03
C LEU A 265 18.94 29.59 -3.05
N LEU A 266 19.36 29.88 -1.81
CA LEU A 266 18.55 30.58 -0.81
C LEU A 266 18.23 32.04 -1.18
N GLU A 267 18.89 32.64 -2.18
CA GLU A 267 18.52 33.96 -2.71
C GLU A 267 17.20 33.90 -3.51
N ASN A 268 16.80 32.72 -3.98
CA ASN A 268 15.54 32.51 -4.66
C ASN A 268 14.40 32.26 -3.65
N GLN A 269 13.30 33.01 -3.75
CA GLN A 269 12.19 32.90 -2.80
C GLN A 269 11.48 31.53 -2.85
N GLU A 270 11.36 30.90 -4.02
CA GLU A 270 10.74 29.58 -4.16
C GLU A 270 11.59 28.51 -3.47
N PHE A 271 12.90 28.49 -3.73
CA PHE A 271 13.83 27.59 -3.04
C PHE A 271 13.86 27.86 -1.54
N TYR A 272 13.89 29.12 -1.13
CA TYR A 272 13.90 29.53 0.27
C TYR A 272 12.70 28.96 1.04
N HIS A 273 11.48 29.17 0.54
CA HIS A 273 10.28 28.59 1.17
C HIS A 273 10.31 27.07 1.15
N LEU A 274 10.69 26.45 0.02
CA LEU A 274 10.76 24.99 -0.10
C LEU A 274 11.78 24.38 0.86
N PHE A 275 12.96 24.98 1.02
CA PHE A 275 13.99 24.53 1.94
C PHE A 275 13.50 24.53 3.39
N LEU A 276 12.88 25.63 3.82
CA LEU A 276 12.38 25.76 5.19
C LEU A 276 11.17 24.85 5.46
N ASN A 277 10.22 24.79 4.52
CA ASN A 277 9.07 23.90 4.63
C ASN A 277 9.49 22.43 4.61
N ARG A 278 10.42 22.03 3.73
CA ARG A 278 10.93 20.64 3.72
C ARG A 278 11.68 20.31 5.00
N PHE A 279 12.41 21.25 5.58
CA PHE A 279 13.06 21.05 6.88
C PHE A 279 12.00 20.83 7.98
N ALA A 280 10.97 21.68 8.03
CA ALA A 280 9.84 21.53 8.95
C ALA A 280 9.10 20.19 8.75
N ASP A 281 8.77 19.84 7.50
CA ASP A 281 8.13 18.58 7.11
C ASP A 281 8.90 17.37 7.66
N LEU A 282 10.22 17.33 7.45
CA LEU A 282 11.07 16.24 7.95
C LEU A 282 11.17 16.22 9.47
N MET A 283 11.13 17.37 10.15
CA MET A 283 11.07 17.43 11.63
C MET A 283 9.73 16.95 12.19
N ASN A 284 8.63 17.16 11.45
CA ASN A 284 7.30 16.68 11.81
C ASN A 284 7.13 15.18 11.54
N THR A 285 7.92 14.60 10.63
CA THR A 285 7.82 13.19 10.18
C THR A 285 9.07 12.36 10.51
N THR A 286 10.04 12.29 9.59
CA THR A 286 11.27 11.48 9.68
C THR A 286 12.09 11.70 10.94
N PHE A 287 12.14 12.93 11.44
CA PHE A 287 12.88 13.29 12.64
C PHE A 287 11.98 13.53 13.86
N ASN A 288 10.72 13.09 13.78
CA ASN A 288 9.82 13.07 14.93
C ASN A 288 10.42 12.21 16.06
N LYS A 289 10.31 12.69 17.30
CA LYS A 289 10.89 12.04 18.50
C LYS A 289 10.52 10.55 18.63
N ASP A 290 9.26 10.18 18.37
CA ASP A 290 8.77 8.82 18.57
C ASP A 290 9.24 7.90 17.46
N HIS A 291 9.31 8.42 16.23
CA HIS A 291 9.90 7.71 15.10
C HIS A 291 11.40 7.48 15.30
N VAL A 292 12.16 8.52 15.70
CA VAL A 292 13.60 8.41 15.98
C VAL A 292 13.87 7.36 17.04
N ARG A 293 13.12 7.41 18.15
CA ARG A 293 13.21 6.42 19.22
C ARG A 293 12.93 5.01 18.73
N SER A 294 11.87 4.83 17.94
CA SER A 294 11.47 3.53 17.39
C SER A 294 12.57 2.94 16.51
N VAL A 295 13.08 3.69 15.54
CA VAL A 295 14.12 3.22 14.61
C VAL A 295 15.41 2.89 15.34
N VAL A 296 15.88 3.76 16.25
CA VAL A 296 17.10 3.53 17.02
C VAL A 296 16.97 2.27 17.89
N GLN A 297 15.85 2.11 18.59
CA GLN A 297 15.61 0.95 19.45
C GLN A 297 15.54 -0.35 18.64
N GLN A 298 14.83 -0.35 17.50
CA GLN A 298 14.76 -1.50 16.60
C GLN A 298 16.14 -1.91 16.08
N GLU A 299 16.97 -0.96 15.67
CA GLU A 299 18.32 -1.28 15.18
C GLU A 299 19.23 -1.78 16.30
N TYR A 300 19.12 -1.28 17.53
CA TYR A 300 19.82 -1.84 18.68
C TYR A 300 19.40 -3.30 18.93
N ASP A 301 18.09 -3.56 18.99
CA ASP A 301 17.56 -4.89 19.28
C ASP A 301 17.97 -5.93 18.23
N ARG A 302 18.09 -5.52 16.95
CA ARG A 302 18.59 -6.38 15.86
C ARG A 302 20.01 -6.90 16.10
N ILE A 303 20.87 -6.13 16.76
CA ILE A 303 22.30 -6.47 16.94
C ILE A 303 22.67 -6.85 18.38
N ALA A 304 21.79 -6.60 19.35
CA ALA A 304 22.07 -6.81 20.77
C ALA A 304 22.62 -8.21 21.08
N TYR A 305 22.06 -9.26 20.45
CA TYR A 305 22.52 -10.63 20.64
C TYR A 305 23.89 -10.92 19.99
N MET A 306 24.31 -10.14 19.00
CA MET A 306 25.60 -10.29 18.33
C MET A 306 26.76 -9.65 19.11
N ILE A 307 26.45 -8.68 19.98
CA ILE A 307 27.44 -7.88 20.73
C ILE A 307 28.39 -8.77 21.55
N PRO A 308 27.92 -9.71 22.41
CA PRO A 308 28.82 -10.49 23.26
C PRO A 308 29.84 -11.31 22.45
N PHE A 309 29.46 -11.82 21.28
CA PHE A 309 30.37 -12.55 20.41
C PHE A 309 31.45 -11.64 19.84
N HIS A 310 31.08 -10.42 19.42
CA HIS A 310 32.05 -9.44 18.92
C HIS A 310 33.05 -9.05 20.01
N GLU A 311 32.56 -8.75 21.22
CA GLU A 311 33.39 -8.37 22.37
C GLU A 311 34.33 -9.50 22.80
N ASP A 312 33.88 -10.76 22.80
CA ASP A 312 34.73 -11.92 23.09
C ASP A 312 35.88 -12.06 22.09
N ARG A 313 35.59 -11.89 20.78
CA ARG A 313 36.60 -12.03 19.72
C ARG A 313 37.66 -10.94 19.73
N TRP A 314 37.29 -9.71 20.04
CA TRP A 314 38.16 -8.54 19.91
C TRP A 314 38.62 -7.95 21.25
N ALA A 315 38.12 -8.46 22.37
CA ALA A 315 38.52 -8.12 23.73
C ALA A 315 38.40 -6.62 24.09
N TYR A 316 37.43 -5.92 23.50
CA TYR A 316 37.03 -4.58 23.94
C TYR A 316 35.50 -4.45 23.99
N PRO A 317 34.95 -3.71 24.97
CA PRO A 317 33.52 -3.50 25.05
C PRO A 317 33.05 -2.49 24.00
N LEU A 318 31.88 -2.75 23.44
CA LEU A 318 31.16 -1.87 22.54
C LEU A 318 30.39 -0.81 23.34
N THR A 319 30.28 0.39 22.78
CA THR A 319 29.48 1.50 23.31
C THR A 319 28.09 1.57 22.71
N THR A 320 27.73 0.60 21.85
CA THR A 320 26.50 0.60 21.05
C THR A 320 25.22 0.85 21.85
N ARG A 321 25.12 0.32 23.09
CA ARG A 321 23.95 0.62 23.95
C ARG A 321 23.91 2.09 24.35
N ASN A 322 25.04 2.64 24.81
CA ASN A 322 25.14 4.05 25.18
C ASN A 322 24.87 4.94 23.98
N SER A 323 25.42 4.58 22.80
CA SER A 323 25.16 5.31 21.55
C SER A 323 23.67 5.32 21.19
N ALA A 324 22.95 4.21 21.41
CA ALA A 324 21.50 4.18 21.22
C ALA A 324 20.77 5.10 22.21
N ASP A 325 21.12 5.05 23.49
CA ASP A 325 20.52 5.91 24.51
C ASP A 325 20.80 7.41 24.23
N ASP A 326 22.03 7.74 23.84
CA ASP A 326 22.44 9.10 23.49
C ASP A 326 21.73 9.60 22.21
N PHE A 327 21.54 8.74 21.19
CA PHE A 327 20.85 9.12 19.96
C PHE A 327 19.33 9.27 20.18
N ILE A 328 18.73 8.47 21.07
CA ILE A 328 17.34 8.68 21.49
C ILE A 328 17.21 10.04 22.20
N GLU A 329 18.11 10.36 23.13
CA GLU A 329 18.11 11.66 23.82
C GLU A 329 18.32 12.82 22.83
N TYR A 330 19.19 12.64 21.84
CA TYR A 330 19.37 13.60 20.77
C TYR A 330 18.07 13.83 20.00
N GLY A 331 17.41 12.77 19.52
CA GLY A 331 16.13 12.86 18.80
C GLY A 331 15.00 13.49 19.62
N ASN A 332 15.01 13.30 20.93
CA ASN A 332 14.00 13.90 21.82
C ASN A 332 14.12 15.42 21.92
N ARG A 333 15.33 15.98 21.81
CA ARG A 333 15.60 17.41 22.08
C ARG A 333 15.96 18.20 20.83
N ARG A 334 16.51 17.55 19.81
CA ARG A 334 17.03 18.21 18.62
C ARG A 334 15.96 18.95 17.80
N PRO A 335 14.71 18.47 17.63
CA PRO A 335 13.70 19.18 16.84
C PRO A 335 13.48 20.63 17.31
N GLU A 336 13.29 20.82 18.62
CA GLU A 336 13.06 22.15 19.22
C GLU A 336 14.25 23.08 19.03
N ILE A 337 15.47 22.56 19.25
CA ILE A 337 16.71 23.33 19.07
C ILE A 337 16.93 23.70 17.61
N GLN A 338 16.67 22.77 16.69
CA GLN A 338 16.85 23.00 15.26
C GLN A 338 15.83 24.01 14.72
N ARG A 339 14.59 24.01 15.24
CA ARG A 339 13.61 25.07 14.96
C ARG A 339 14.13 26.43 15.40
N GLN A 340 14.69 26.55 16.60
CA GLN A 340 15.27 27.81 17.06
C GLN A 340 16.45 28.26 16.19
N HIS A 341 17.34 27.35 15.79
CA HIS A 341 18.42 27.69 14.85
C HIS A 341 17.87 28.21 13.52
N ILE A 342 16.79 27.63 12.98
CA ILE A 342 16.16 28.12 11.76
C ILE A 342 15.62 29.54 11.96
N ILE A 343 14.89 29.78 13.05
CA ILE A 343 14.36 31.10 13.41
C ILE A 343 15.49 32.13 13.48
N ASP A 344 16.56 31.83 14.23
CA ASP A 344 17.67 32.75 14.46
C ASP A 344 18.49 33.04 13.20
N ASN A 345 18.76 32.02 12.37
CA ASN A 345 19.60 32.18 11.18
C ASN A 345 18.89 32.90 10.03
N PHE A 346 17.56 32.84 9.99
CA PHE A 346 16.74 33.46 8.94
C PHE A 346 15.93 34.67 9.41
N ASP A 347 16.12 35.11 10.66
CA ASP A 347 15.43 36.27 11.27
C ASP A 347 13.90 36.13 11.18
N LEU A 348 13.39 34.92 11.43
CA LEU A 348 11.96 34.64 11.46
C LEU A 348 11.33 35.12 12.78
N GLN A 349 10.03 35.36 12.78
CA GLN A 349 9.35 35.88 13.98
C GLN A 349 9.19 34.81 15.06
N ASP A 350 8.56 33.68 14.72
CA ASP A 350 8.30 32.55 15.61
C ASP A 350 7.92 31.29 14.79
N ASP A 351 7.66 30.17 15.46
CA ASP A 351 6.93 29.03 14.90
C ASP A 351 5.48 28.95 15.42
N TYR A 352 4.63 28.21 14.69
CA TYR A 352 3.25 27.95 15.06
C TYR A 352 2.91 26.47 14.86
N VAL A 353 1.88 25.99 15.57
CA VAL A 353 1.33 24.66 15.42
C VAL A 353 0.19 24.68 14.41
N LEU A 354 0.36 23.90 13.34
CA LEU A 354 -0.71 23.57 12.39
C LEU A 354 -1.38 22.27 12.82
N LYS A 355 -2.66 22.35 13.18
CA LYS A 355 -3.52 21.19 13.40
C LYS A 355 -4.36 20.95 12.16
N LEU A 356 -4.32 19.73 11.63
CA LEU A 356 -5.12 19.29 10.49
C LEU A 356 -6.06 18.18 10.89
N ASP A 357 -7.28 18.25 10.41
CA ASP A 357 -8.31 17.25 10.59
C ASP A 357 -8.96 16.93 9.23
N ALA A 358 -9.66 15.81 9.12
CA ALA A 358 -10.40 15.44 7.92
C ALA A 358 -11.79 14.91 8.31
N SER A 359 -12.81 15.09 7.47
CA SER A 359 -14.11 14.44 7.70
C SER A 359 -13.97 12.94 7.45
N GLY A 360 -13.81 12.17 8.53
CA GLY A 360 -13.66 10.71 8.48
C GLY A 360 -12.25 10.28 8.06
N ASP A 361 -11.68 9.32 8.77
CA ASP A 361 -10.27 8.91 8.64
C ASP A 361 -9.91 8.26 7.28
N ARG A 362 -10.88 8.10 6.37
CA ARG A 362 -10.74 7.38 5.09
C ARG A 362 -11.41 8.06 3.89
N HIS A 363 -11.91 9.28 4.05
CA HIS A 363 -12.61 9.97 2.95
C HIS A 363 -11.66 10.77 2.05
N GLY A 364 -10.42 10.97 2.49
CA GLY A 364 -9.39 11.69 1.76
C GLY A 364 -8.12 11.81 2.60
N SER A 365 -7.06 12.26 1.95
CA SER A 365 -5.78 12.60 2.57
C SER A 365 -5.49 14.09 2.39
N ILE A 366 -4.59 14.60 3.23
CA ILE A 366 -4.13 15.99 3.19
C ILE A 366 -2.63 15.99 2.94
N THR A 367 -2.22 16.59 1.83
CA THR A 367 -0.83 16.89 1.54
C THR A 367 -0.46 18.26 2.09
N VAL A 368 0.49 18.30 3.04
CA VAL A 368 1.12 19.51 3.57
C VAL A 368 2.48 19.67 2.94
N ASN A 369 2.69 20.70 2.13
CA ASN A 369 3.94 20.95 1.42
C ASN A 369 4.43 19.72 0.62
N THR A 370 5.34 18.93 1.21
CA THR A 370 5.96 17.73 0.61
C THR A 370 5.60 16.42 1.32
N ILE A 371 4.74 16.47 2.34
CA ILE A 371 4.27 15.31 3.09
C ILE A 371 2.78 15.08 2.85
N THR A 372 2.39 13.87 2.50
CA THR A 372 0.98 13.45 2.50
C THR A 372 0.68 12.84 3.86
N VAL A 373 -0.43 13.18 4.50
CA VAL A 373 -0.88 12.59 5.77
C VAL A 373 -1.79 11.40 5.44
N GLU A 374 -1.25 10.20 5.48
CA GLU A 374 -1.90 8.94 5.09
C GLU A 374 -1.37 7.76 5.96
N PRO A 375 -2.07 6.61 6.01
CA PRO A 375 -1.56 5.42 6.69
C PRO A 375 -0.15 5.04 6.26
N GLY A 376 0.76 4.92 7.23
CA GLY A 376 2.15 4.53 6.97
C GLY A 376 3.12 5.70 6.76
N VAL A 377 2.65 6.95 6.81
CA VAL A 377 3.54 8.11 6.86
C VAL A 377 4.32 8.11 8.15
N GLU A 378 5.64 8.20 8.02
CA GLU A 378 6.53 8.07 9.16
C GLU A 378 6.35 9.20 10.17
N GLY A 379 6.16 8.84 11.43
CA GLY A 379 6.00 9.81 12.51
C GLY A 379 4.60 10.40 12.67
N ALA A 380 3.62 10.02 11.83
CA ALA A 380 2.23 10.46 11.96
C ALA A 380 1.46 9.79 13.11
N GLY A 381 1.93 8.63 13.60
CA GLY A 381 1.26 7.86 14.67
C GLY A 381 0.21 6.87 14.15
N ASP A 382 -0.52 6.22 15.07
CA ASP A 382 -1.57 5.24 14.74
C ASP A 382 -2.91 5.90 14.37
N GLU A 383 -3.16 7.13 14.86
CA GLU A 383 -4.31 7.97 14.52
C GLU A 383 -3.85 9.02 13.49
N LEU A 384 -4.45 9.03 12.29
CA LEU A 384 -4.07 9.92 11.20
C LEU A 384 -4.45 11.37 11.48
N TYR A 385 -5.69 11.56 11.94
CA TYR A 385 -6.26 12.85 12.26
C TYR A 385 -6.77 12.85 13.71
N PRO A 386 -6.64 13.96 14.43
CA PRO A 386 -6.00 15.20 14.01
C PRO A 386 -4.46 15.10 13.96
N TRP A 387 -3.87 15.47 12.83
CA TRP A 387 -2.43 15.60 12.66
C TRP A 387 -1.94 16.95 13.16
N HIS A 388 -0.71 17.02 13.69
CA HIS A 388 -0.11 18.25 14.16
C HIS A 388 1.33 18.39 13.65
N GLY A 389 1.69 19.57 13.18
CA GLY A 389 3.05 19.90 12.76
C GLY A 389 3.43 21.32 13.12
N HIS A 390 4.72 21.55 13.33
CA HIS A 390 5.27 22.90 13.55
C HIS A 390 5.76 23.48 12.23
N TYR A 391 5.39 24.73 11.95
CA TYR A 391 5.82 25.51 10.79
C TYR A 391 6.18 26.93 11.20
N PHE A 392 6.84 27.69 10.32
CA PHE A 392 7.41 29.00 10.67
C PHE A 392 6.53 30.14 10.17
N THR A 393 6.30 31.15 11.02
CA THR A 393 5.54 32.35 10.67
C THR A 393 6.25 33.14 9.56
N GLY A 394 5.50 33.56 8.54
CA GLY A 394 6.04 34.26 7.37
C GLY A 394 6.61 33.32 6.30
N ILE A 395 6.51 32.00 6.50
CA ILE A 395 6.82 30.98 5.49
C ILE A 395 5.50 30.32 5.08
N PRO A 396 4.96 30.64 3.89
CA PRO A 396 3.67 30.11 3.47
C PRO A 396 3.70 28.58 3.34
N VAL A 397 2.69 27.93 3.92
CA VAL A 397 2.46 26.47 3.86
C VAL A 397 1.40 26.17 2.83
N THR A 398 1.64 25.17 1.98
CA THR A 398 0.66 24.70 0.99
C THR A 398 -0.07 23.49 1.53
N LEU A 399 -1.40 23.48 1.43
CA LEU A 399 -2.25 22.35 1.77
C LEU A 399 -3.02 21.91 0.53
N GLU A 400 -3.08 20.61 0.29
CA GLU A 400 -3.86 20.02 -0.80
C GLU A 400 -4.69 18.86 -0.28
N ALA A 401 -6.01 18.95 -0.47
CA ALA A 401 -6.95 17.89 -0.12
C ALA A 401 -7.15 16.94 -1.32
N GLU A 402 -6.90 15.67 -1.07
CA GLU A 402 -6.99 14.59 -2.06
C GLU A 402 -8.10 13.63 -1.62
N PRO A 403 -9.29 13.68 -2.27
CA PRO A 403 -10.37 12.77 -1.91
C PRO A 403 -10.00 11.33 -2.29
N GLU A 404 -10.38 10.39 -1.43
CA GLU A 404 -10.32 8.96 -1.75
C GLU A 404 -11.44 8.59 -2.74
N PRO A 405 -11.33 7.47 -3.50
CA PRO A 405 -12.37 7.03 -4.41
C PRO A 405 -13.75 6.92 -3.75
N GLY A 406 -14.75 7.62 -4.32
CA GLY A 406 -16.12 7.69 -3.79
C GLY A 406 -16.43 8.95 -3.00
N PHE A 407 -15.44 9.83 -2.81
CA PHE A 407 -15.62 11.13 -2.16
C PHE A 407 -15.21 12.26 -3.10
N GLU A 408 -15.75 13.45 -2.84
CA GLU A 408 -15.25 14.70 -3.38
C GLU A 408 -14.86 15.65 -2.24
N PHE A 409 -13.86 16.49 -2.51
CA PHE A 409 -13.53 17.57 -1.60
C PHE A 409 -14.61 18.66 -1.70
N SER A 410 -15.24 18.97 -0.57
CA SER A 410 -16.23 20.04 -0.44
C SER A 410 -15.56 21.39 -0.15
N HIS A 411 -14.91 21.50 1.01
CA HIS A 411 -14.28 22.74 1.47
C HIS A 411 -13.34 22.52 2.66
N TRP A 412 -12.56 23.55 3.00
CA TRP A 412 -11.79 23.66 4.23
C TRP A 412 -12.58 24.40 5.31
N GLU A 413 -12.78 23.80 6.48
CA GLU A 413 -13.19 24.54 7.68
C GLU A 413 -11.97 25.27 8.28
N GLY A 414 -12.20 26.49 8.76
CA GLY A 414 -11.14 27.37 9.28
C GLY A 414 -10.48 28.26 8.22
N VAL A 415 -10.93 28.17 6.96
CA VAL A 415 -10.52 29.06 5.85
C VAL A 415 -11.71 29.93 5.45
N ASP A 416 -11.45 31.21 5.21
CA ASP A 416 -12.50 32.18 4.86
C ASP A 416 -12.67 32.36 3.34
N GLY A 417 -13.92 32.59 2.93
CA GLY A 417 -14.28 32.99 1.57
C GLY A 417 -14.07 31.90 0.52
N SER A 418 -13.87 32.31 -0.74
CA SER A 418 -13.76 31.38 -1.88
C SER A 418 -12.47 30.54 -1.89
N GLU A 419 -11.50 30.84 -1.03
CA GLU A 419 -10.32 29.97 -0.88
C GLU A 419 -10.67 28.65 -0.20
N ALA A 420 -11.68 28.64 0.69
CA ALA A 420 -12.11 27.43 1.38
C ALA A 420 -12.57 26.32 0.43
N GLU A 421 -13.13 26.68 -0.72
CA GLU A 421 -13.64 25.75 -1.74
C GLU A 421 -12.53 25.21 -2.66
N LYS A 422 -11.29 25.71 -2.55
CA LYS A 422 -10.19 25.21 -3.36
C LYS A 422 -9.55 23.99 -2.70
N ARG A 423 -9.38 22.93 -3.49
CA ARG A 423 -8.64 21.74 -3.06
C ARG A 423 -7.23 22.06 -2.58
N ARG A 424 -6.54 22.95 -3.28
CA ARG A 424 -5.19 23.42 -2.95
C ARG A 424 -5.23 24.87 -2.47
N ILE A 425 -4.76 25.10 -1.25
CA ILE A 425 -4.67 26.41 -0.61
C ILE A 425 -3.24 26.69 -0.14
N THR A 426 -2.92 27.97 0.01
CA THR A 426 -1.70 28.42 0.69
C THR A 426 -2.11 29.24 1.90
N ILE A 427 -1.57 28.91 3.07
CA ILE A 427 -1.80 29.61 4.33
C ILE A 427 -0.48 30.18 4.85
N ASP A 428 -0.55 31.28 5.59
CA ASP A 428 0.57 31.87 6.31
C ASP A 428 0.05 32.47 7.62
N PRO A 429 -0.29 31.60 8.60
CA PRO A 429 -0.87 32.05 9.86
C PRO A 429 0.20 32.69 10.76
N GLU A 430 -0.24 33.64 11.60
CA GLU A 430 0.62 34.30 12.59
C GLU A 430 0.57 33.62 13.98
N GLU A 431 -0.35 32.67 14.17
CA GLU A 431 -0.58 31.94 15.43
C GLU A 431 -1.03 30.51 15.16
N ASP A 432 -1.05 29.67 16.20
CA ASP A 432 -1.54 28.28 16.12
C ASP A 432 -2.90 28.22 15.41
N THR A 433 -3.01 27.36 14.40
CA THR A 433 -4.21 27.28 13.56
C THR A 433 -4.70 25.84 13.42
N ALA A 434 -6.01 25.68 13.30
CA ALA A 434 -6.65 24.40 13.12
C ALA A 434 -7.56 24.45 11.89
N LEU A 435 -7.31 23.56 10.93
CA LEU A 435 -8.07 23.45 9.69
C LEU A 435 -8.60 22.03 9.53
N LYS A 436 -9.74 21.89 8.86
CA LYS A 436 -10.31 20.59 8.55
C LYS A 436 -10.67 20.49 7.07
N ALA A 437 -10.17 19.46 6.39
CA ALA A 437 -10.64 19.13 5.05
C ALA A 437 -11.98 18.40 5.14
N VAL A 438 -13.02 18.93 4.48
CA VAL A 438 -14.33 18.29 4.41
C VAL A 438 -14.44 17.58 3.07
N PHE A 439 -14.37 16.26 3.12
CA PHE A 439 -14.76 15.33 2.08
C PHE A 439 -16.21 14.90 2.29
N ILE A 440 -16.99 14.93 1.21
CA ILE A 440 -18.36 14.44 1.16
C ILE A 440 -18.45 13.31 0.14
N PRO A 441 -19.39 12.37 0.26
CA PRO A 441 -19.64 11.41 -0.81
C PRO A 441 -19.84 12.13 -2.14
N ASP A 442 -19.19 11.65 -3.19
CA ASP A 442 -19.35 12.20 -4.54
C ASP A 442 -20.84 12.14 -4.91
N GLY A 443 -21.43 13.29 -5.24
CA GLY A 443 -22.88 13.49 -5.35
C GLY A 443 -23.55 12.78 -6.55
N GLU A 444 -22.84 11.92 -7.28
CA GLU A 444 -23.47 10.98 -8.21
C GLU A 444 -24.10 9.84 -7.40
N GLU A 445 -25.44 9.68 -7.51
CA GLU A 445 -26.13 8.49 -7.01
C GLU A 445 -25.38 7.24 -7.51
N ARG A 446 -24.70 6.56 -6.58
CA ARG A 446 -23.76 5.49 -6.90
C ARG A 446 -24.51 4.23 -7.32
N PHE A 447 -24.94 4.20 -8.56
CA PHE A 447 -25.40 2.99 -9.20
C PHE A 447 -24.19 2.10 -9.50
N PRO A 448 -24.21 0.80 -9.16
CA PRO A 448 -23.08 -0.08 -9.41
C PRO A 448 -22.81 -0.25 -10.91
N ASP A 449 -21.56 -0.47 -11.28
CA ASP A 449 -21.17 -0.71 -12.66
C ASP A 449 -21.80 -2.01 -13.19
N PRO A 450 -22.34 -2.05 -14.42
CA PRO A 450 -23.04 -3.21 -14.91
C PRO A 450 -22.07 -4.34 -15.28
N CYS A 451 -22.32 -5.55 -14.78
CA CYS A 451 -21.60 -6.73 -15.24
C CYS A 451 -22.04 -7.11 -16.67
N GLN A 452 -21.09 -7.23 -17.59
CA GLN A 452 -21.36 -7.54 -19.00
C GLN A 452 -21.59 -9.04 -19.22
N LEU A 453 -22.84 -9.45 -19.47
CA LEU A 453 -23.19 -10.85 -19.71
C LEU A 453 -22.50 -11.44 -20.95
N ALA A 454 -22.23 -10.63 -21.99
CA ALA A 454 -21.68 -11.12 -23.25
C ALA A 454 -20.28 -11.74 -23.15
N ASN A 455 -19.44 -11.26 -22.22
CA ASN A 455 -18.00 -11.58 -22.21
C ASN A 455 -17.45 -11.94 -20.82
N THR A 456 -18.28 -11.93 -19.78
CA THR A 456 -17.83 -12.05 -18.38
C THR A 456 -18.65 -13.10 -17.64
N ASP A 457 -18.00 -13.85 -16.74
CA ASP A 457 -18.67 -14.74 -15.79
C ASP A 457 -19.26 -13.91 -14.64
N CYS A 458 -20.45 -13.36 -14.87
CA CYS A 458 -21.16 -12.55 -13.88
C CYS A 458 -21.63 -13.44 -12.72
N ARG A 459 -20.98 -13.31 -11.56
CA ARG A 459 -21.30 -14.08 -10.35
C ARG A 459 -20.94 -13.37 -9.05
N PHE A 460 -21.65 -13.70 -7.98
CA PHE A 460 -21.31 -13.41 -6.59
C PHE A 460 -21.52 -14.67 -5.74
N GLY A 461 -20.48 -15.08 -5.01
CA GLY A 461 -20.54 -16.25 -4.12
C GLY A 461 -19.47 -16.29 -3.03
N TYR A 462 -18.75 -15.19 -2.83
CA TYR A 462 -17.78 -15.07 -1.75
C TYR A 462 -17.74 -13.63 -1.29
N TRP A 463 -17.78 -13.42 0.03
CA TRP A 463 -17.47 -12.12 0.60
C TRP A 463 -16.72 -12.26 1.92
N SER A 464 -15.51 -11.68 1.97
CA SER A 464 -14.61 -11.87 3.11
C SER A 464 -15.22 -11.31 4.40
N PRO A 465 -15.19 -12.07 5.51
CA PRO A 465 -15.53 -11.56 6.84
C PRO A 465 -14.47 -10.61 7.41
N ASP A 466 -13.51 -10.15 6.62
CA ASP A 466 -12.49 -9.15 6.99
C ASP A 466 -12.47 -7.95 6.01
N THR A 467 -13.48 -7.82 5.14
CA THR A 467 -13.54 -6.72 4.16
C THR A 467 -13.66 -5.37 4.85
N SER A 468 -12.91 -4.36 4.41
CA SER A 468 -13.00 -2.99 4.92
C SER A 468 -14.40 -2.40 4.77
N VAL A 469 -14.78 -1.52 5.69
CA VAL A 469 -16.02 -0.72 5.63
C VAL A 469 -16.11 0.03 4.29
N ALA A 470 -17.32 0.12 3.73
CA ALA A 470 -17.62 0.76 2.44
C ALA A 470 -16.93 0.16 1.19
N VAL A 471 -16.35 -1.04 1.28
CA VAL A 471 -15.83 -1.78 0.11
C VAL A 471 -16.85 -2.84 -0.33
N TYR A 472 -17.36 -2.67 -1.55
CA TYR A 472 -18.37 -3.54 -2.15
C TYR A 472 -17.84 -4.22 -3.41
N PRO A 473 -18.39 -5.38 -3.82
CA PRO A 473 -18.10 -5.94 -5.14
C PRO A 473 -18.45 -4.95 -6.26
N ASP A 474 -17.61 -4.88 -7.31
CA ASP A 474 -17.66 -3.85 -8.37
C ASP A 474 -19.04 -3.60 -8.99
N ASN A 475 -19.86 -4.65 -9.10
CA ASN A 475 -21.17 -4.63 -9.74
C ASN A 475 -22.35 -4.74 -8.75
N MET A 476 -22.11 -4.45 -7.46
CA MET A 476 -23.11 -4.55 -6.40
C MET A 476 -23.13 -3.30 -5.51
N ALA A 477 -24.32 -3.00 -4.97
CA ALA A 477 -24.52 -1.95 -3.97
C ALA A 477 -25.55 -2.40 -2.92
N PHE A 478 -25.53 -1.77 -1.75
CA PHE A 478 -26.52 -2.02 -0.70
C PHE A 478 -27.43 -0.82 -0.55
N VAL A 479 -28.72 -1.08 -0.31
CA VAL A 479 -29.76 -0.04 -0.23
C VAL A 479 -30.49 -0.06 1.11
N TYR A 480 -31.05 1.08 1.52
CA TYR A 480 -32.00 1.20 2.63
C TYR A 480 -33.37 1.66 2.10
N MET A 481 -34.44 1.38 2.84
CA MET A 481 -35.82 1.58 2.36
C MET A 481 -36.46 2.85 2.96
N GLU A 482 -37.58 3.31 2.39
CA GLU A 482 -38.29 4.52 2.85
C GLU A 482 -38.97 4.35 4.22
N GLU A 483 -39.36 3.12 4.59
CA GLU A 483 -40.13 2.84 5.80
C GLU A 483 -39.35 1.95 6.78
N GLU A 484 -39.56 2.20 8.08
CA GLU A 484 -39.05 1.33 9.15
C GLU A 484 -39.75 -0.04 9.10
N ASN A 485 -38.97 -1.12 9.17
CA ASN A 485 -39.46 -2.49 9.01
C ASN A 485 -40.26 -2.70 7.71
N GLY A 486 -39.78 -2.09 6.61
CA GLY A 486 -40.37 -2.21 5.28
C GLY A 486 -40.51 -3.66 4.80
N GLY A 487 -41.53 -3.89 3.98
CA GLY A 487 -41.78 -5.17 3.34
C GLY A 487 -41.23 -5.24 1.91
N PRO A 488 -41.46 -6.35 1.19
CA PRO A 488 -41.08 -6.57 -0.20
C PRO A 488 -41.49 -5.48 -1.20
N GLN A 489 -42.42 -4.59 -0.85
CA GLN A 489 -42.92 -3.52 -1.72
C GLN A 489 -42.48 -2.11 -1.29
N THR A 490 -41.77 -1.96 -0.18
CA THR A 490 -41.33 -0.64 0.31
C THR A 490 -40.28 -0.04 -0.64
N PRO A 491 -40.43 1.22 -1.11
CA PRO A 491 -39.47 1.83 -2.03
C PRO A 491 -38.06 1.94 -1.44
N VAL A 492 -37.07 1.91 -2.33
CA VAL A 492 -35.66 2.19 -1.98
C VAL A 492 -35.52 3.69 -1.72
N ALA A 493 -35.05 4.06 -0.54
CA ALA A 493 -34.81 5.46 -0.18
C ALA A 493 -33.41 5.95 -0.56
N GLY A 494 -32.43 5.04 -0.65
CA GLY A 494 -31.07 5.38 -1.04
C GLY A 494 -30.09 4.21 -0.84
N PHE A 495 -28.80 4.49 -1.06
CA PHE A 495 -27.70 3.57 -0.83
C PHE A 495 -27.14 3.70 0.58
N THR A 496 -26.72 2.60 1.19
CA THR A 496 -26.05 2.63 2.51
C THR A 496 -24.54 2.53 2.36
N GLU A 497 -23.84 3.35 3.14
CA GLU A 497 -22.37 3.30 3.32
C GLU A 497 -21.96 2.45 4.52
N GLY A 498 -22.94 1.90 5.24
CA GLY A 498 -22.71 1.07 6.41
C GLY A 498 -21.97 -0.20 5.99
N GLY A 499 -20.67 -0.19 6.25
CA GLY A 499 -19.79 -1.28 5.92
C GLY A 499 -19.81 -2.38 6.97
N TYR A 500 -19.19 -3.50 6.58
CA TYR A 500 -19.06 -4.68 7.40
C TYR A 500 -18.05 -4.47 8.55
N ASN A 501 -18.42 -4.82 9.79
CA ASN A 501 -17.49 -4.99 10.91
C ASN A 501 -18.04 -5.99 11.95
N GLN A 502 -17.44 -7.18 12.01
CA GLN A 502 -17.82 -8.23 12.95
C GLN A 502 -17.54 -7.88 14.42
N GLN A 503 -16.56 -6.99 14.68
CA GLN A 503 -16.24 -6.51 16.02
C GLN A 503 -17.25 -5.47 16.53
N LEU A 504 -17.90 -4.74 15.62
CA LEU A 504 -18.92 -3.73 15.93
C LEU A 504 -20.36 -4.25 15.79
N GLY A 505 -20.59 -5.37 15.09
CA GLY A 505 -21.90 -6.02 15.00
C GLY A 505 -22.80 -5.53 13.88
N THR A 506 -22.23 -5.11 12.74
CA THR A 506 -22.95 -4.43 11.65
C THR A 506 -24.11 -5.24 11.04
N ARG A 507 -25.09 -4.52 10.46
CA ARG A 507 -26.34 -5.10 9.90
C ARG A 507 -26.12 -5.95 8.65
N ILE A 508 -25.01 -5.77 7.95
CA ILE A 508 -24.57 -6.56 6.78
C ILE A 508 -23.31 -7.34 7.17
N ASN A 509 -23.28 -8.64 6.85
CA ASN A 509 -22.25 -9.59 7.26
C ASN A 509 -21.67 -10.36 6.07
N GLY A 510 -20.37 -10.27 5.80
CA GLY A 510 -19.65 -11.21 4.92
C GLY A 510 -19.55 -12.59 5.59
N LEU A 511 -19.91 -13.66 4.88
CA LEU A 511 -19.93 -15.03 5.39
C LEU A 511 -18.85 -15.92 4.77
N GLY A 512 -17.83 -15.33 4.13
CA GLY A 512 -16.81 -16.06 3.39
C GLY A 512 -17.43 -16.79 2.21
N GLU A 513 -17.33 -18.13 2.21
CA GLU A 513 -17.85 -19.00 1.14
C GLU A 513 -19.38 -19.15 1.12
N ASN A 514 -20.11 -18.54 2.06
CA ASN A 514 -21.58 -18.58 2.10
C ASN A 514 -22.20 -17.22 1.74
N GLY A 515 -21.49 -16.42 0.92
CA GLY A 515 -21.95 -15.11 0.47
C GLY A 515 -22.03 -14.08 1.60
N LEU A 516 -23.22 -13.51 1.78
CA LEU A 516 -23.50 -12.44 2.76
C LEU A 516 -24.72 -12.76 3.61
N ALA A 517 -24.91 -12.07 4.73
CA ALA A 517 -26.16 -12.06 5.47
C ALA A 517 -26.58 -10.68 5.95
N MET A 518 -27.89 -10.45 6.03
CA MET A 518 -28.51 -9.24 6.58
C MET A 518 -29.35 -9.56 7.81
N VAL A 519 -29.45 -8.61 8.74
CA VAL A 519 -30.33 -8.67 9.93
C VAL A 519 -30.88 -7.28 10.25
N ASN A 520 -32.14 -7.20 10.70
CA ASN A 520 -32.84 -5.94 10.96
C ASN A 520 -32.85 -5.49 12.45
N ALA A 521 -32.07 -6.14 13.33
CA ALA A 521 -32.10 -5.86 14.77
C ALA A 521 -31.04 -4.80 15.19
N PRO A 522 -31.29 -4.02 16.26
CA PRO A 522 -30.38 -2.97 16.71
C PRO A 522 -29.14 -3.55 17.41
N SER A 523 -27.96 -3.07 17.05
CA SER A 523 -26.70 -3.35 17.74
C SER A 523 -25.90 -2.06 17.93
N GLY A 524 -26.17 -1.31 18.99
CA GLY A 524 -25.31 -0.18 19.40
C GLY A 524 -25.30 1.02 18.45
N ASP A 525 -24.41 1.99 18.73
CA ASP A 525 -24.34 3.38 18.27
C ASP A 525 -24.14 3.59 16.72
N ASP A 526 -24.94 2.95 15.88
CA ASP A 526 -24.82 2.89 14.40
C ASP A 526 -25.74 3.87 13.64
N GLU A 527 -26.40 4.83 14.31
CA GLU A 527 -27.39 5.75 13.70
C GLU A 527 -26.81 6.63 12.56
N GLU A 528 -25.50 6.87 12.54
CA GLU A 528 -24.83 7.67 11.51
C GLU A 528 -24.66 6.92 10.16
N MET A 529 -24.60 5.58 10.18
CA MET A 529 -24.36 4.74 8.99
C MET A 529 -25.62 4.06 8.43
N TYR A 530 -26.62 3.82 9.29
CA TYR A 530 -27.90 3.22 8.92
C TYR A 530 -29.04 4.04 9.55
N PRO A 531 -29.76 4.87 8.78
CA PRO A 531 -30.87 5.64 9.33
C PRO A 531 -32.03 4.71 9.74
N GLU A 532 -32.28 4.58 11.05
CA GLU A 532 -33.42 3.86 11.66
C GLU A 532 -33.49 2.35 11.28
N ASN A 533 -34.53 1.60 11.67
CA ASN A 533 -34.74 0.19 11.24
C ASN A 533 -35.31 0.10 9.82
N ARG A 534 -34.79 0.91 8.89
CA ARG A 534 -35.17 0.97 7.47
C ARG A 534 -34.48 -0.13 6.67
N LEU A 535 -34.68 -1.35 7.14
CA LEU A 535 -34.41 -2.63 6.53
C LEU A 535 -34.05 -2.54 5.02
N GLY A 536 -32.92 -3.12 4.62
CA GLY A 536 -32.28 -2.85 3.31
C GLY A 536 -32.37 -3.97 2.26
N GLY A 537 -31.56 -3.87 1.20
CA GLY A 537 -31.49 -4.85 0.13
C GLY A 537 -30.16 -4.84 -0.64
N VAL A 538 -29.97 -5.80 -1.53
CA VAL A 538 -28.77 -5.97 -2.34
C VAL A 538 -29.10 -5.70 -3.80
N LEU A 539 -28.45 -4.69 -4.38
CA LEU A 539 -28.61 -4.30 -5.78
C LEU A 539 -27.44 -4.84 -6.60
N PHE A 540 -27.73 -5.37 -7.79
CA PHE A 540 -26.75 -5.92 -8.73
C PHE A 540 -27.03 -5.37 -10.12
N ALA A 541 -26.03 -4.76 -10.76
CA ALA A 541 -26.17 -4.17 -12.09
C ALA A 541 -25.70 -5.11 -13.21
N LEU A 542 -26.39 -5.09 -14.34
CA LEU A 542 -26.15 -5.93 -15.50
C LEU A 542 -26.20 -5.14 -16.81
N ASP A 543 -25.35 -5.53 -17.75
CA ASP A 543 -25.47 -5.22 -19.18
C ASP A 543 -25.84 -6.52 -19.90
N THR A 544 -27.07 -6.55 -20.42
CA THR A 544 -27.71 -7.73 -21.02
C THR A 544 -27.72 -7.67 -22.55
N ARG A 545 -26.88 -6.82 -23.16
CA ARG A 545 -26.69 -6.76 -24.62
C ARG A 545 -25.89 -7.98 -25.09
N THR A 546 -26.61 -9.03 -25.41
CA THR A 546 -26.05 -10.32 -25.85
C THR A 546 -27.08 -11.07 -26.69
N ASP A 547 -26.60 -11.91 -27.61
CA ASP A 547 -27.43 -12.75 -28.48
C ASP A 547 -27.94 -14.03 -27.77
N ASP A 548 -27.47 -14.26 -26.54
CA ASP A 548 -27.76 -15.43 -25.71
C ASP A 548 -28.89 -15.15 -24.70
N ASN A 549 -29.71 -16.16 -24.40
CA ASN A 549 -30.63 -16.12 -23.27
C ASN A 549 -29.88 -16.46 -21.98
N TYR A 550 -30.26 -15.89 -20.83
CA TYR A 550 -29.61 -16.20 -19.54
C TYR A 550 -30.62 -16.67 -18.50
N GLU A 551 -30.17 -17.57 -17.63
CA GLU A 551 -30.82 -17.95 -16.38
C GLU A 551 -29.99 -17.43 -15.19
N LEU A 552 -30.68 -16.96 -14.16
CA LEU A 552 -30.13 -16.52 -12.89
C LEU A 552 -30.35 -17.60 -11.85
N SER A 553 -29.26 -18.11 -11.25
CA SER A 553 -29.32 -18.90 -10.02
C SER A 553 -28.93 -18.05 -8.81
N TRP A 554 -29.56 -18.26 -7.66
CA TRP A 554 -29.17 -17.67 -6.37
C TRP A 554 -29.62 -18.56 -5.21
N THR A 555 -29.01 -18.41 -4.05
CA THR A 555 -29.33 -19.17 -2.83
C THR A 555 -29.78 -18.23 -1.72
N GLY A 556 -30.99 -18.45 -1.21
CA GLY A 556 -31.45 -17.87 0.05
C GLY A 556 -31.25 -18.86 1.20
N GLY A 557 -31.03 -18.36 2.41
CA GLY A 557 -30.96 -19.24 3.58
C GLY A 557 -31.23 -18.54 4.90
N THR A 558 -31.68 -19.29 5.90
CA THR A 558 -31.89 -18.80 7.26
C THR A 558 -30.62 -19.07 8.07
N VAL A 559 -29.88 -18.02 8.41
CA VAL A 559 -28.70 -18.14 9.28
C VAL A 559 -29.13 -18.23 10.74
N GLN A 560 -30.07 -17.37 11.14
CA GLN A 560 -30.62 -17.34 12.49
C GLN A 560 -32.11 -16.97 12.42
N PRO A 561 -33.01 -17.85 12.85
CA PRO A 561 -34.44 -17.54 12.86
C PRO A 561 -34.76 -16.53 13.97
N GLY A 562 -35.63 -15.58 13.66
CA GLY A 562 -36.21 -14.58 14.53
C GLY A 562 -37.67 -14.89 14.87
N THR A 563 -38.40 -13.89 15.35
CA THR A 563 -39.83 -13.99 15.66
C THR A 563 -40.73 -13.33 14.62
N GLY A 564 -40.19 -12.45 13.78
CA GLY A 564 -40.88 -11.96 12.57
C GLY A 564 -40.41 -12.75 11.35
N ILE A 565 -41.29 -13.06 10.41
CA ILE A 565 -40.94 -13.80 9.19
C ILE A 565 -40.40 -12.83 8.14
N TYR A 566 -39.09 -12.82 7.92
CA TYR A 566 -38.44 -12.03 6.87
C TYR A 566 -38.24 -12.85 5.59
N SER A 567 -38.01 -12.16 4.49
CA SER A 567 -37.81 -12.77 3.18
C SER A 567 -36.77 -12.00 2.36
N TRP A 568 -36.18 -12.69 1.39
CA TRP A 568 -35.54 -12.09 0.23
C TRP A 568 -36.51 -12.13 -0.94
N ARG A 569 -36.93 -10.97 -1.44
CA ARG A 569 -37.74 -10.83 -2.66
C ARG A 569 -36.87 -10.39 -3.82
N LEU A 570 -36.88 -11.14 -4.92
CA LEU A 570 -36.13 -10.79 -6.13
C LEU A 570 -36.97 -9.89 -7.04
N GLN A 571 -36.44 -8.70 -7.32
CA GLN A 571 -37.07 -7.68 -8.16
C GLN A 571 -36.08 -7.13 -9.18
N TYR A 572 -36.59 -6.41 -10.18
CA TYR A 572 -35.76 -5.81 -11.22
C TYR A 572 -36.33 -4.48 -11.73
N ARG A 573 -35.47 -3.65 -12.31
CA ARG A 573 -35.88 -2.49 -13.13
C ARG A 573 -34.90 -2.27 -14.28
N ILE A 574 -35.38 -1.59 -15.33
CA ILE A 574 -34.57 -1.23 -16.50
C ILE A 574 -34.04 0.19 -16.29
N GLY A 575 -32.72 0.38 -16.42
CA GLY A 575 -32.08 1.64 -16.07
C GLY A 575 -31.93 1.84 -14.56
N ASP A 576 -31.83 3.09 -14.18
CA ASP A 576 -31.59 3.62 -12.83
C ASP A 576 -32.78 4.43 -12.28
N GLU A 577 -33.82 4.62 -13.08
CA GLU A 577 -35.05 5.32 -12.71
C GLU A 577 -36.28 4.40 -12.67
N GLY A 578 -37.22 4.74 -11.79
CA GLY A 578 -38.53 4.08 -11.70
C GLY A 578 -38.62 2.90 -10.71
N GLU A 579 -39.82 2.34 -10.64
CA GLU A 579 -40.21 1.29 -9.68
C GLU A 579 -39.63 -0.09 -10.04
N PHE A 580 -39.23 -0.82 -9.00
CA PHE A 580 -38.86 -2.23 -9.11
C PHE A 580 -40.09 -3.11 -9.35
N ARG A 581 -39.94 -4.14 -10.19
CA ARG A 581 -40.95 -5.14 -10.51
C ARG A 581 -40.51 -6.50 -10.02
N ASP A 582 -41.43 -7.32 -9.55
CA ASP A 582 -41.11 -8.69 -9.14
C ASP A 582 -40.61 -9.53 -10.32
N VAL A 583 -39.52 -10.26 -10.11
CA VAL A 583 -39.18 -11.39 -10.96
C VAL A 583 -40.13 -12.52 -10.59
N THR A 584 -40.76 -13.15 -11.57
CA THR A 584 -41.79 -14.17 -11.35
C THR A 584 -41.38 -15.55 -11.85
N ASP A 585 -41.88 -16.60 -11.21
CA ASP A 585 -41.77 -17.99 -11.63
C ASP A 585 -42.68 -18.29 -12.84
N GLU A 586 -42.66 -19.54 -13.33
CA GLU A 586 -43.49 -19.97 -14.47
C GLU A 586 -45.01 -19.86 -14.23
N ASN A 587 -45.44 -19.75 -12.97
CA ASN A 587 -46.83 -19.60 -12.56
C ASN A 587 -47.23 -18.13 -12.33
N GLY A 588 -46.29 -17.19 -12.50
CA GLY A 588 -46.49 -15.77 -12.22
C GLY A 588 -46.39 -15.41 -10.73
N ASN A 589 -45.91 -16.33 -9.89
CA ASN A 589 -45.66 -16.03 -8.49
C ASN A 589 -44.30 -15.33 -8.35
N PRO A 590 -44.17 -14.36 -7.45
CA PRO A 590 -42.90 -13.71 -7.20
C PRO A 590 -41.82 -14.67 -6.67
N VAL A 591 -40.60 -14.51 -7.16
CA VAL A 591 -39.43 -15.30 -6.72
C VAL A 591 -38.91 -14.74 -5.39
N GLN A 592 -38.95 -15.57 -4.36
CA GLN A 592 -38.52 -15.17 -3.03
C GLN A 592 -37.99 -16.33 -2.20
N TYR A 593 -37.24 -16.02 -1.15
CA TYR A 593 -36.89 -16.94 -0.07
C TYR A 593 -37.49 -16.42 1.23
N GLU A 594 -38.30 -17.20 1.91
CA GLU A 594 -38.83 -16.85 3.24
C GLU A 594 -38.04 -17.55 4.33
N ALA A 595 -37.91 -16.88 5.48
CA ALA A 595 -37.24 -17.44 6.63
C ALA A 595 -37.94 -18.70 7.13
N GLU A 596 -37.17 -19.77 7.25
CA GLU A 596 -37.60 -21.02 7.87
C GLU A 596 -37.30 -21.07 9.37
N SER A 597 -38.09 -21.86 10.10
CA SER A 597 -37.92 -22.04 11.56
C SER A 597 -36.64 -22.79 11.96
N GLU A 598 -35.95 -23.42 11.01
CA GLU A 598 -34.70 -24.15 11.22
C GLU A 598 -33.49 -23.33 10.75
N ALA A 599 -32.58 -23.03 11.68
CA ALA A 599 -31.30 -22.40 11.35
C ALA A 599 -30.46 -23.31 10.45
N GLY A 600 -29.88 -22.74 9.39
CA GLY A 600 -29.11 -23.46 8.39
C GLY A 600 -29.94 -23.96 7.20
N HIS A 601 -31.26 -23.74 7.18
CA HIS A 601 -32.06 -24.01 5.99
C HIS A 601 -31.58 -23.16 4.80
N GLU A 602 -31.56 -23.76 3.62
CA GLU A 602 -31.13 -23.13 2.38
C GLU A 602 -31.94 -23.61 1.19
N LEU A 603 -32.20 -22.69 0.25
CA LEU A 603 -32.89 -22.98 -1.00
C LEU A 603 -32.17 -22.29 -2.15
N GLU A 604 -31.67 -23.10 -3.08
CA GLU A 604 -31.19 -22.64 -4.37
C GLU A 604 -32.37 -22.49 -5.34
N GLN A 605 -32.46 -21.33 -5.97
CA GLN A 605 -33.52 -20.99 -6.93
C GLN A 605 -32.89 -20.63 -8.26
N THR A 606 -33.53 -21.05 -9.36
CA THR A 606 -33.13 -20.69 -10.72
C THR A 606 -34.33 -20.09 -11.44
N VAL A 607 -34.14 -18.90 -12.04
CA VAL A 607 -35.19 -18.19 -12.76
C VAL A 607 -34.67 -17.65 -14.09
N ARG A 608 -35.53 -17.61 -15.10
CA ARG A 608 -35.23 -16.95 -16.38
C ARG A 608 -35.32 -15.45 -16.21
N LEU A 609 -34.41 -14.72 -16.86
CA LEU A 609 -34.52 -13.26 -16.88
C LEU A 609 -35.82 -12.86 -17.61
N PRO A 610 -36.62 -11.95 -17.03
CA PRO A 610 -37.77 -11.35 -17.71
C PRO A 610 -37.45 -10.84 -19.12
N ASP A 611 -38.39 -11.01 -20.06
CA ASP A 611 -38.17 -10.70 -21.47
C ASP A 611 -37.77 -9.23 -21.74
N ASP A 612 -38.23 -8.30 -20.89
CA ASP A 612 -37.93 -6.87 -21.01
C ASP A 612 -36.52 -6.49 -20.54
N MET A 613 -35.82 -7.39 -19.84
CA MET A 613 -34.41 -7.26 -19.49
C MET A 613 -33.48 -7.57 -20.65
N HIS A 614 -33.92 -8.18 -21.75
CA HIS A 614 -33.04 -8.50 -22.89
C HIS A 614 -32.60 -7.26 -23.68
N ASP A 615 -31.36 -7.28 -24.16
CA ASP A 615 -30.75 -6.22 -24.99
C ASP A 615 -30.80 -4.82 -24.32
N ARG A 616 -30.46 -4.79 -23.04
CA ARG A 616 -30.44 -3.55 -22.24
C ARG A 616 -29.01 -3.22 -21.81
N PRO A 617 -28.56 -1.97 -21.99
CA PRO A 617 -27.22 -1.57 -21.56
C PRO A 617 -27.08 -1.52 -20.04
N TYR A 618 -28.20 -1.41 -19.32
CA TYR A 618 -28.22 -1.29 -17.87
C TYR A 618 -29.54 -1.82 -17.28
N VAL A 619 -29.43 -2.80 -16.40
CA VAL A 619 -30.54 -3.43 -15.67
C VAL A 619 -30.12 -3.61 -14.22
N GLN A 620 -31.02 -3.33 -13.28
CA GLN A 620 -30.77 -3.54 -11.87
C GLN A 620 -31.64 -4.67 -11.35
N LEU A 621 -31.00 -5.62 -10.66
CA LEU A 621 -31.66 -6.65 -9.86
C LEU A 621 -31.55 -6.27 -8.39
N LEU A 622 -32.64 -6.42 -7.65
CA LEU A 622 -32.71 -6.13 -6.23
C LEU A 622 -33.19 -7.39 -5.49
N TRP A 623 -32.35 -7.92 -4.60
CA TRP A 623 -32.80 -8.80 -3.54
C TRP A 623 -33.19 -7.91 -2.37
N ARG A 624 -34.49 -7.66 -2.23
CA ARG A 624 -35.04 -6.88 -1.14
C ARG A 624 -35.20 -7.79 0.06
N TYR A 625 -34.48 -7.52 1.14
CA TYR A 625 -34.73 -8.15 2.42
C TYR A 625 -35.93 -7.44 3.07
N GLY A 626 -36.85 -8.13 3.76
CA GLY A 626 -38.09 -7.51 4.24
C GLY A 626 -39.08 -8.41 4.95
N LEU A 627 -39.93 -7.83 5.81
CA LEU A 627 -41.00 -8.57 6.49
C LEU A 627 -41.97 -9.13 5.44
N SER A 628 -42.31 -10.43 5.50
CA SER A 628 -43.18 -11.06 4.50
C SER A 628 -44.57 -10.39 4.43
N ASP A 629 -45.19 -10.43 3.24
CA ASP A 629 -46.45 -9.76 2.88
C ASP A 629 -47.66 -10.20 3.77
N ASP A 630 -47.55 -11.32 4.48
CA ASP A 630 -48.63 -11.95 5.24
C ASP A 630 -48.69 -11.57 6.75
N GLU A 631 -47.79 -10.73 7.28
CA GLU A 631 -47.74 -10.43 8.72
C GLU A 631 -47.99 -8.95 9.10
N VAL A 632 -48.59 -8.76 10.28
CA VAL A 632 -48.82 -7.46 10.92
C VAL A 632 -47.57 -7.08 11.71
N GLN A 633 -47.14 -5.81 11.70
CA GLN A 633 -46.05 -5.28 12.52
C GLN A 633 -46.43 -5.22 14.03
N PRO A 634 -45.76 -5.96 14.95
CA PRO A 634 -45.71 -5.59 16.36
C PRO A 634 -44.37 -4.95 16.73
N ASP A 635 -44.39 -4.08 17.75
CA ASP A 635 -43.26 -3.28 18.25
C ASP A 635 -42.07 -4.10 18.84
N THR A 636 -42.07 -5.44 18.73
CA THR A 636 -41.14 -6.33 19.46
C THR A 636 -40.64 -7.55 18.66
N LEU A 637 -40.64 -7.49 17.31
CA LEU A 637 -40.09 -8.59 16.51
C LEU A 637 -38.55 -8.65 16.59
N GLU A 638 -38.02 -9.87 16.78
CA GLU A 638 -36.63 -10.19 16.51
C GLU A 638 -36.51 -10.58 15.04
N ALA A 639 -35.58 -9.97 14.32
CA ALA A 639 -35.43 -10.18 12.89
C ALA A 639 -34.68 -11.47 12.54
N ASP A 640 -35.09 -12.15 11.47
CA ASP A 640 -34.31 -13.27 10.93
C ASP A 640 -33.00 -12.76 10.35
N LYS A 641 -31.90 -13.43 10.65
CA LYS A 641 -30.66 -13.24 9.89
C LYS A 641 -30.72 -14.11 8.64
N LEU A 642 -30.87 -13.49 7.47
CA LEU A 642 -30.97 -14.20 6.20
C LEU A 642 -29.69 -14.05 5.38
N ARG A 643 -29.25 -15.15 4.75
CA ARG A 643 -28.10 -15.14 3.82
C ARG A 643 -28.54 -15.05 2.36
N LEU A 644 -27.67 -14.47 1.55
CA LEU A 644 -27.76 -14.39 0.10
C LEU A 644 -26.42 -14.82 -0.50
N ASP A 645 -26.44 -15.80 -1.40
CA ASP A 645 -25.24 -16.42 -1.96
C ASP A 645 -25.49 -16.96 -3.38
N ASN A 646 -24.42 -17.42 -4.06
CA ASN A 646 -24.45 -18.11 -5.36
C ASN A 646 -25.25 -17.40 -6.46
N ILE A 647 -25.22 -16.07 -6.50
CA ILE A 647 -25.78 -15.29 -7.62
C ILE A 647 -24.93 -15.60 -8.83
N HIS A 648 -25.50 -16.19 -9.89
CA HIS A 648 -24.74 -16.59 -11.06
C HIS A 648 -25.62 -16.59 -12.30
N PHE A 649 -25.11 -15.98 -13.37
CA PHE A 649 -25.81 -15.86 -14.65
C PHE A 649 -25.23 -16.81 -15.68
N ARG A 650 -26.05 -17.72 -16.21
CA ARG A 650 -25.63 -18.73 -17.16
C ARG A 650 -26.36 -18.61 -18.50
N SER A 651 -25.61 -18.59 -19.60
CA SER A 651 -26.15 -18.63 -20.96
C SER A 651 -26.90 -19.94 -21.24
N VAL A 652 -28.08 -19.81 -21.85
CA VAL A 652 -29.00 -20.86 -22.28
C VAL A 652 -29.12 -20.78 -23.80
N THR A 653 -28.35 -21.60 -24.52
CA THR A 653 -28.48 -21.70 -25.98
C THR A 653 -29.86 -22.26 -26.36
N ASN A 654 -30.50 -21.67 -27.39
CA ASN A 654 -31.84 -22.00 -27.93
C ASN A 654 -31.99 -23.41 -28.55
N GLY A 655 -31.30 -24.42 -28.01
CA GLY A 655 -31.38 -25.84 -28.40
C GLY A 655 -31.88 -26.79 -27.31
N ASP A 656 -31.87 -26.42 -26.03
CA ASP A 656 -32.14 -27.36 -24.93
C ASP A 656 -33.57 -27.26 -24.39
N ARG A 657 -34.56 -27.44 -25.27
CA ARG A 657 -35.83 -28.00 -24.82
C ARG A 657 -35.88 -29.46 -25.25
N ASP A 658 -35.75 -30.32 -24.24
CA ASP A 658 -36.22 -31.72 -24.21
C ASP A 658 -35.23 -32.84 -24.58
N ASP A 659 -33.96 -32.75 -24.13
CA ASP A 659 -33.10 -33.95 -24.07
C ASP A 659 -32.86 -34.33 -22.60
N LYS A 660 -33.83 -35.02 -22.00
CA LYS A 660 -33.54 -35.81 -20.80
C LYS A 660 -32.38 -36.74 -21.17
N PRO A 661 -31.25 -36.68 -20.44
CA PRO A 661 -30.11 -37.50 -20.82
C PRO A 661 -30.53 -38.96 -20.89
N GLU A 662 -30.28 -39.66 -22.00
CA GLU A 662 -30.79 -41.02 -22.21
C GLU A 662 -30.15 -42.06 -21.27
N ARG A 663 -29.03 -41.72 -20.64
CA ARG A 663 -28.26 -42.64 -19.80
C ARG A 663 -27.43 -41.91 -18.76
N VAL A 664 -27.06 -42.63 -17.70
CA VAL A 664 -26.08 -42.14 -16.72
C VAL A 664 -24.73 -41.94 -17.41
N LYS A 665 -24.14 -40.75 -17.28
CA LYS A 665 -22.85 -40.43 -17.88
C LYS A 665 -22.03 -39.54 -16.97
N LEU A 666 -20.79 -39.93 -16.69
CA LEU A 666 -19.82 -39.08 -16.01
C LEU A 666 -18.96 -38.35 -17.04
N HIS A 667 -18.90 -37.01 -16.98
CA HIS A 667 -18.11 -36.17 -17.89
C HIS A 667 -16.69 -35.92 -17.37
N GLN A 668 -15.86 -35.31 -18.21
CA GLN A 668 -14.46 -35.03 -17.90
C GLN A 668 -14.46 -33.77 -17.03
N ASN A 669 -13.72 -33.79 -15.92
CA ASN A 669 -13.63 -32.62 -15.09
C ASN A 669 -12.99 -31.43 -15.85
N TYR A 670 -13.41 -30.22 -15.54
CA TYR A 670 -12.86 -28.99 -16.14
C TYR A 670 -12.65 -27.92 -15.06
N PRO A 671 -11.49 -27.25 -15.01
CA PRO A 671 -10.30 -27.49 -15.84
C PRO A 671 -9.64 -28.86 -15.55
N ASN A 672 -8.85 -29.37 -16.51
CA ASN A 672 -8.00 -30.56 -16.34
C ASN A 672 -6.78 -30.48 -17.27
N PRO A 673 -5.54 -30.24 -16.78
CA PRO A 673 -5.17 -30.15 -15.37
C PRO A 673 -5.84 -28.97 -14.66
N PHE A 674 -6.07 -29.08 -13.36
CA PHE A 674 -6.60 -28.01 -12.52
C PHE A 674 -5.65 -27.65 -11.40
N ASN A 675 -5.72 -26.38 -10.98
CA ASN A 675 -5.17 -25.92 -9.71
C ASN A 675 -6.35 -25.65 -8.75
N ASP A 676 -6.19 -26.03 -7.47
CA ASP A 676 -7.13 -25.89 -6.35
C ASP A 676 -8.57 -26.39 -6.50
N ILE A 677 -9.28 -26.07 -7.58
CA ILE A 677 -10.69 -26.42 -7.81
C ILE A 677 -10.94 -26.92 -9.23
N THR A 678 -11.80 -27.92 -9.38
CA THR A 678 -12.32 -28.39 -10.67
C THR A 678 -13.79 -28.75 -10.57
N THR A 679 -14.45 -28.78 -11.71
CA THR A 679 -15.88 -29.05 -11.83
C THR A 679 -16.10 -30.41 -12.50
N ILE A 680 -16.91 -31.28 -11.90
CA ILE A 680 -17.27 -32.60 -12.42
C ILE A 680 -18.75 -32.59 -12.80
N GLN A 681 -19.03 -32.70 -14.10
CA GLN A 681 -20.38 -32.81 -14.64
C GLN A 681 -20.81 -34.28 -14.80
N PHE A 682 -22.09 -34.57 -14.59
CA PHE A 682 -22.67 -35.89 -14.81
C PHE A 682 -24.17 -35.83 -15.15
N ASP A 683 -24.62 -36.79 -15.94
CA ASP A 683 -25.99 -36.85 -16.45
C ASP A 683 -26.76 -37.98 -15.75
N ILE A 684 -28.03 -37.73 -15.40
CA ILE A 684 -28.93 -38.66 -14.71
C ILE A 684 -30.25 -38.76 -15.50
N PRO A 685 -30.60 -39.93 -16.08
CA PRO A 685 -31.79 -40.09 -16.93
C PRO A 685 -33.11 -40.15 -16.16
N GLU A 686 -33.06 -40.70 -14.95
CA GLU A 686 -34.19 -41.00 -14.08
C GLU A 686 -33.76 -40.81 -12.62
N GLN A 687 -34.71 -40.46 -11.75
CA GLN A 687 -34.43 -40.21 -10.33
C GLN A 687 -33.81 -41.44 -9.67
N GLN A 688 -32.61 -41.31 -9.10
CA GLN A 688 -31.88 -42.41 -8.48
C GLN A 688 -30.83 -41.94 -7.46
N GLN A 689 -30.38 -42.84 -6.58
CA GLN A 689 -29.25 -42.57 -5.68
C GLN A 689 -27.95 -42.45 -6.49
N VAL A 690 -27.22 -41.35 -6.29
CA VAL A 690 -25.94 -41.07 -6.96
C VAL A 690 -24.86 -40.81 -5.92
N ARG A 691 -23.73 -41.50 -6.06
CA ARG A 691 -22.54 -41.28 -5.25
C ARG A 691 -21.33 -40.97 -6.11
N ILE A 692 -20.60 -39.91 -5.80
CA ILE A 692 -19.34 -39.53 -6.44
C ILE A 692 -18.21 -39.55 -5.41
N ASP A 693 -17.21 -40.39 -5.65
CA ASP A 693 -16.04 -40.55 -4.79
C ASP A 693 -14.74 -40.23 -5.54
N VAL A 694 -13.78 -39.62 -4.85
CA VAL A 694 -12.41 -39.38 -5.31
C VAL A 694 -11.45 -40.38 -4.64
N TYR A 695 -10.48 -40.86 -5.41
CA TYR A 695 -9.44 -41.79 -5.00
C TYR A 695 -8.07 -41.31 -5.50
N ASP A 696 -7.00 -41.66 -4.80
CA ASP A 696 -5.64 -41.49 -5.31
C ASP A 696 -5.23 -42.63 -6.27
N VAL A 697 -4.05 -42.52 -6.89
CA VAL A 697 -3.53 -43.53 -7.83
C VAL A 697 -3.37 -44.93 -7.23
N THR A 698 -3.30 -45.06 -5.90
CA THR A 698 -3.21 -46.35 -5.22
C THR A 698 -4.58 -47.00 -4.98
N GLY A 699 -5.66 -46.26 -5.28
CA GLY A 699 -7.04 -46.68 -5.05
C GLY A 699 -7.52 -46.38 -3.62
N ARG A 700 -6.76 -45.61 -2.83
CA ARG A 700 -7.21 -45.15 -1.50
C ARG A 700 -8.28 -44.07 -1.70
N HIS A 701 -9.39 -44.21 -0.98
CA HIS A 701 -10.47 -43.22 -0.96
C HIS A 701 -9.96 -41.92 -0.33
N VAL A 702 -10.20 -40.80 -1.02
CA VAL A 702 -9.78 -39.46 -0.61
C VAL A 702 -10.97 -38.71 -0.03
N GLN A 703 -12.08 -38.62 -0.77
CA GLN A 703 -13.26 -37.86 -0.37
C GLN A 703 -14.51 -38.35 -1.13
N THR A 704 -15.68 -38.24 -0.51
CA THR A 704 -16.98 -38.36 -1.20
C THR A 704 -17.51 -36.95 -1.48
N LEU A 705 -17.79 -36.63 -2.74
CA LEU A 705 -18.24 -35.31 -3.19
C LEU A 705 -19.77 -35.19 -3.19
N LEU A 706 -20.47 -36.30 -3.36
CA LEU A 706 -21.92 -36.37 -3.45
C LEU A 706 -22.38 -37.76 -3.01
N ASP A 707 -23.42 -37.88 -2.19
CA ASP A 707 -24.10 -39.15 -1.86
C ASP A 707 -25.58 -38.88 -1.51
N ARG A 708 -26.43 -38.69 -2.52
CA ARG A 708 -27.87 -38.40 -2.34
C ARG A 708 -28.72 -38.87 -3.54
N VAL A 709 -30.03 -38.88 -3.37
CA VAL A 709 -30.99 -39.08 -4.47
C VAL A 709 -30.98 -37.82 -5.34
N MET A 710 -30.85 -38.00 -6.66
CA MET A 710 -30.80 -36.91 -7.64
C MET A 710 -31.93 -37.08 -8.65
N ASP A 711 -32.56 -35.98 -9.04
CA ASP A 711 -33.59 -35.94 -10.08
C ASP A 711 -33.00 -36.07 -11.51
N PRO A 712 -33.83 -36.38 -12.52
CA PRO A 712 -33.38 -36.45 -13.90
C PRO A 712 -32.81 -35.10 -14.38
N GLY A 713 -31.62 -35.11 -14.97
CA GLY A 713 -30.99 -33.89 -15.50
C GLY A 713 -29.47 -33.98 -15.59
N ASN A 714 -28.88 -32.87 -16.02
CA ASN A 714 -27.44 -32.68 -16.05
C ASN A 714 -27.03 -31.97 -14.75
N HIS A 715 -26.11 -32.57 -14.02
CA HIS A 715 -25.70 -32.15 -12.68
C HIS A 715 -24.22 -31.82 -12.64
N THR A 716 -23.86 -31.01 -11.64
CA THR A 716 -22.47 -30.56 -11.45
C THR A 716 -22.08 -30.71 -9.98
N VAL A 717 -20.87 -31.18 -9.72
CA VAL A 717 -20.27 -31.18 -8.39
C VAL A 717 -18.85 -30.60 -8.44
N TYR A 718 -18.49 -29.81 -7.44
CA TYR A 718 -17.16 -29.21 -7.35
C TYR A 718 -16.22 -30.10 -6.54
N PHE A 719 -14.95 -30.12 -6.93
CA PHE A 719 -13.88 -30.77 -6.17
C PHE A 719 -12.77 -29.77 -5.88
N ARG A 720 -12.52 -29.50 -4.59
CA ARG A 720 -11.41 -28.67 -4.09
C ARG A 720 -10.33 -29.55 -3.50
N ALA A 721 -9.08 -29.38 -3.95
CA ALA A 721 -7.96 -30.26 -3.66
C ALA A 721 -6.82 -29.57 -2.87
N ARG A 722 -7.13 -28.51 -2.11
CA ARG A 722 -6.17 -27.61 -1.42
C ARG A 722 -5.20 -28.29 -0.43
N GLU A 723 -5.49 -29.51 0.02
CA GLU A 723 -4.62 -30.28 0.92
C GLU A 723 -4.03 -31.55 0.28
N LEU A 724 -4.15 -31.68 -1.05
CA LEU A 724 -3.67 -32.84 -1.80
C LEU A 724 -2.42 -32.48 -2.60
N ALA A 725 -1.43 -33.37 -2.58
CA ALA A 725 -0.22 -33.21 -3.40
C ALA A 725 -0.55 -33.29 -4.90
N SER A 726 0.16 -32.52 -5.73
CA SER A 726 0.10 -32.59 -7.19
C SER A 726 0.23 -34.03 -7.69
N GLY A 727 -0.64 -34.43 -8.62
CA GLY A 727 -0.69 -35.81 -9.08
C GLY A 727 -1.99 -36.18 -9.80
N VAL A 728 -2.06 -37.45 -10.21
CA VAL A 728 -3.25 -38.01 -10.84
C VAL A 728 -4.21 -38.48 -9.76
N LEU A 729 -5.48 -38.10 -9.88
CA LEU A 729 -6.58 -38.58 -9.06
C LEU A 729 -7.60 -39.29 -9.94
N LEU A 730 -8.38 -40.17 -9.32
CA LEU A 730 -9.47 -40.90 -9.95
C LEU A 730 -10.78 -40.47 -9.29
N TYR A 731 -11.78 -40.10 -10.07
CA TYR A 731 -13.13 -39.85 -9.56
C TYR A 731 -14.12 -40.82 -10.19
N ARG A 732 -15.08 -41.28 -9.38
CA ARG A 732 -15.98 -42.36 -9.73
C ARG A 732 -17.41 -42.01 -9.36
N LEU A 733 -18.29 -42.11 -10.34
CA LEU A 733 -19.73 -42.07 -10.17
C LEU A 733 -20.26 -43.49 -10.02
N ARG A 734 -21.12 -43.71 -9.01
CA ARG A 734 -21.86 -44.94 -8.77
C ARG A 734 -23.35 -44.63 -8.63
N THR A 735 -24.17 -45.43 -9.29
CA THR A 735 -25.60 -45.59 -9.02
C THR A 735 -25.87 -47.06 -8.71
N GLU A 736 -27.12 -47.45 -8.46
CA GLU A 736 -27.47 -48.85 -8.18
C GLU A 736 -27.12 -49.81 -9.33
N SER A 737 -27.21 -49.34 -10.57
CA SER A 737 -27.06 -50.16 -11.78
C SER A 737 -25.86 -49.79 -12.67
N TYR A 738 -25.17 -48.68 -12.38
CA TYR A 738 -24.10 -48.15 -13.23
C TYR A 738 -22.90 -47.64 -12.41
N GLN A 739 -21.69 -47.83 -12.94
CA GLN A 739 -20.47 -47.23 -12.40
C GLN A 739 -19.55 -46.77 -13.52
N GLN A 740 -19.05 -45.54 -13.41
CA GLN A 740 -18.05 -44.99 -14.33
C GLN A 740 -16.93 -44.30 -13.55
N THR A 741 -15.68 -44.44 -13.99
CA THR A 741 -14.50 -43.79 -13.38
C THR A 741 -13.75 -42.99 -14.43
N ARG A 742 -13.25 -41.82 -14.05
CA ARG A 742 -12.39 -40.95 -14.86
C ARG A 742 -11.20 -40.46 -14.06
N THR A 743 -10.18 -39.99 -14.77
CA THR A 743 -8.94 -39.45 -14.21
C THR A 743 -8.94 -37.93 -14.28
N MET A 744 -8.34 -37.27 -13.28
CA MET A 744 -8.07 -35.84 -13.25
C MET A 744 -6.63 -35.59 -12.79
N MET A 745 -6.02 -34.48 -13.24
CA MET A 745 -4.65 -34.09 -12.91
C MET A 745 -4.66 -32.80 -12.08
N LEU A 746 -4.15 -32.88 -10.85
CA LEU A 746 -3.96 -31.75 -9.96
C LEU A 746 -2.54 -31.18 -10.13
N VAL A 747 -2.45 -29.87 -10.33
CA VAL A 747 -1.20 -29.11 -10.39
C VAL A 747 -1.29 -27.97 -9.38
N GLN A 748 -0.74 -28.22 -8.19
CA GLN A 748 -0.42 -27.20 -7.17
C GLN A 748 0.87 -26.46 -7.55
#